data_AF-A0A3P7PVB7-F1
#
_entry.id   AF-A0A3P7PVB7-F1
#
_cell.length_a   1.000
_cell.length_b   1.000
_cell.length_c   1.000
_cell.angle_alpha   90.00
_cell.angle_beta   90.00
_cell.angle_gamma   90.00
#
_symmetry.space_group_name_H-M   'P 1'
#
loop_
_entity.id
_entity.type
_entity.pdbx_description
1 polymer ?
#
loop_
_entity_poly.entity_id
_entity_poly.type
_entity_poly.pdbx_seq_one_letter_code
_entity_poly.pdbx_strand_id
1 'polypeptide(L)'
;MKKIVILSIMIIYSILLINLSEVKTSYASQTTNFIDIFKPKMNLEGALKDANIEMNELMDRDYFFYRIYDAEINKFVEIDANEDIWQEYGIFSTKAPSGKYKFINELQAYQDIPNSQWEFIGYNIMPEPVPNPYYTPDSVPKTQIMGRWKWVQNPEIFLKNNKALASYLSLNYKDALTPTDRDELANQIIAALKVKYGPLFDEDMAKAEGTDVWLGRAGIIIPPTKVSRGVVRLWHSNGDWYTSITLNPLYHFVPDFKILYDGMDHTDDVVLAEERPLPISLLNTTDIGKEEVTESLRWLVNGSLHHEDTTPYDHLSIKAAGLELQIEAATTITLEVKVKGNPEVRRVEHHITPVVEDITLPGDMSVLPGIGDLVIGSVARGKEIFDVTQGIPTGEALYAHLSGDSYRAGYTPKTVEGTKTFVATISGSYEEEDGTETSFSRSINVSRSYSYLDIDNYYLYTIDKAHIYNYGLKDEKITLYPKNYQVTTSHSPGVILKHPTNRSASVGKVTKGYNFMGKAQSMIDHYVTKDGQITINAKTITVPEPLPPAPKTKPETLYATGQIILSTLANKKDQPSRAELVYQLNYDINSARPQTHITHIPGNPVTVHTPVVCYPTITTQLQDVLTLRPERNKTQLVLGEAFTLSYPATGQHLNIPGYGNRSYEKTTSNKQVRFSFDVYTGTDDTGTFIPAGIWHDVKLNTNTNTNTNAEATYYLPSHNRETTTGQVQFRSLPINLPSLLAPHNFAYNKDIEAYKAVAEIPVELSGTLSNFTITGITDPAWVDHFKQANSTFRAADLPVMAGKNNQQGMSDQAVKLGYKIRFSLETNGDMTGNDDILLITPSYNHIDESGTRQPVDLYYETSQGFIKLGSDKDTMTNTMVLNDPARKLQEETIQNTVKVLSAQKRNNGFTEADYLKIFTGQYQKDLAYKDKLLLTEAQKLYIGTSSQSPKELPQSLILEARQKWYGEFYLPSQTVVVPKGLNLSTYSRLKIGEAPFITKGYIAVNFDIKGYHNIKSLKDLETLEAYNTYKTADLGNAWAKEGYKTNIAGISLMEGDVVFYHVDRRASGHYR
;
A
#
# COMPACT_ATOMS: atom_id res chain seq x y z
N MET A 1 44.47 -14.04 -47.59
CA MET A 1 44.83 -12.84 -46.80
C MET A 1 43.84 -12.65 -45.65
N LYS A 2 44.04 -13.40 -44.56
CA LYS A 2 43.19 -13.43 -43.35
C LYS A 2 43.51 -12.31 -42.33
N LYS A 3 44.11 -11.22 -42.77
CA LYS A 3 44.48 -10.06 -41.93
C LYS A 3 43.81 -8.73 -42.33
N ILE A 4 42.96 -8.73 -43.36
CA ILE A 4 42.22 -7.53 -43.81
C ILE A 4 40.75 -7.56 -43.38
N VAL A 5 40.19 -8.73 -43.05
CA VAL A 5 38.78 -8.86 -42.60
C VAL A 5 38.62 -8.60 -41.10
N ILE A 6 39.70 -8.69 -40.31
CA ILE A 6 39.65 -8.48 -38.85
C ILE A 6 39.84 -6.99 -38.47
N LEU A 7 40.44 -6.18 -39.35
CA LEU A 7 40.63 -4.74 -39.09
C LEU A 7 39.39 -3.89 -39.46
N SER A 8 38.54 -4.38 -40.37
CA SER A 8 37.30 -3.69 -40.75
C SER A 8 36.14 -3.90 -39.76
N ILE A 9 36.23 -4.93 -38.90
CA ILE A 9 35.19 -5.24 -37.89
C ILE A 9 35.49 -4.55 -36.55
N MET A 10 36.76 -4.21 -36.25
CA MET A 10 37.12 -3.45 -35.03
C MET A 10 36.94 -1.93 -35.17
N ILE A 11 36.95 -1.36 -36.37
CA ILE A 11 36.69 0.08 -36.57
C ILE A 11 35.19 0.41 -36.53
N ILE A 12 34.32 -0.58 -36.74
CA ILE A 12 32.86 -0.43 -36.67
C ILE A 12 32.35 -0.50 -35.22
N TYR A 13 33.11 -1.07 -34.28
CA TYR A 13 32.73 -1.15 -32.86
C TYR A 13 33.28 -0.02 -31.97
N SER A 14 34.17 0.83 -32.49
CA SER A 14 34.74 1.98 -31.75
C SER A 14 34.15 3.34 -32.16
N ILE A 15 33.25 3.39 -33.15
CA ILE A 15 32.51 4.60 -33.56
C ILE A 15 31.09 4.63 -32.95
N LEU A 16 30.70 3.61 -32.17
CA LEU A 16 29.39 3.53 -31.52
C LEU A 16 29.35 4.14 -30.10
N LEU A 17 30.39 4.84 -29.65
CA LEU A 17 30.48 5.36 -28.27
C LEU A 17 30.84 6.84 -28.14
N ILE A 18 30.99 7.59 -29.23
CA ILE A 18 31.24 9.03 -29.18
C ILE A 18 30.49 9.70 -30.35
N ASN A 19 29.47 10.49 -30.00
CA ASN A 19 28.62 11.40 -30.80
C ASN A 19 27.13 11.04 -30.78
N LEU A 20 26.50 11.30 -29.63
CA LEU A 20 25.08 11.66 -29.55
C LEU A 20 25.00 13.09 -29.00
N SER A 21 25.38 14.04 -29.84
CA SER A 21 25.05 15.46 -29.70
C SER A 21 24.56 15.95 -31.07
N GLU A 22 23.29 16.31 -31.09
CA GLU A 22 22.63 17.23 -32.03
C GLU A 22 22.71 16.95 -33.54
N VAL A 23 21.72 16.24 -34.07
CA VAL A 23 21.09 16.64 -35.34
C VAL A 23 19.58 16.54 -35.20
N LYS A 24 18.96 17.72 -35.27
CA LYS A 24 17.53 17.98 -35.42
C LYS A 24 16.97 17.19 -36.61
N THR A 25 16.23 16.13 -36.37
CA THR A 25 15.18 15.65 -37.29
C THR A 25 13.84 15.99 -36.69
N SER A 26 13.16 16.92 -37.36
CA SER A 26 11.77 17.31 -37.16
C SER A 26 10.85 16.09 -37.32
N TYR A 27 10.65 15.36 -36.24
CA TYR A 27 9.35 14.75 -36.00
C TYR A 27 8.54 15.84 -35.29
N ALA A 28 7.61 16.44 -36.02
CA ALA A 28 6.48 17.09 -35.37
C ALA A 28 5.91 16.05 -34.41
N SER A 29 6.15 16.25 -33.12
CA SER A 29 5.43 15.54 -32.07
C SER A 29 3.97 15.67 -32.46
N GLN A 30 3.33 14.56 -32.80
CA GLN A 30 1.93 14.44 -32.43
C GLN A 30 1.96 14.57 -30.91
N THR A 31 1.75 15.79 -30.43
CA THR A 31 1.42 16.08 -29.04
C THR A 31 0.17 15.29 -28.78
N THR A 32 0.35 14.09 -28.25
CA THR A 32 -0.70 13.41 -27.50
C THR A 32 -1.12 14.40 -26.44
N ASN A 33 -2.33 14.96 -26.58
CA ASN A 33 -2.97 15.86 -25.62
C ASN A 33 -3.32 15.05 -24.36
N PHE A 34 -2.30 14.62 -23.62
CA PHE A 34 -2.49 14.14 -22.26
C PHE A 34 -2.67 15.38 -21.39
N ILE A 35 -3.77 15.43 -20.63
CA ILE A 35 -3.82 16.27 -19.44
C ILE A 35 -2.79 15.64 -18.51
N ASP A 36 -1.65 16.29 -18.32
CA ASP A 36 -0.64 15.85 -17.36
C ASP A 36 -1.24 16.05 -15.96
N ILE A 37 -1.81 14.98 -15.42
CA ILE A 37 -2.41 14.98 -14.08
C ILE A 37 -1.26 14.80 -13.10
N PHE A 38 -0.66 15.92 -12.70
CA PHE A 38 0.31 15.94 -11.62
C PHE A 38 -0.39 15.50 -10.32
N LYS A 39 -0.03 14.32 -9.81
CA LYS A 39 -0.56 13.75 -8.57
C LYS A 39 0.34 14.19 -7.38
N PRO A 40 -0.19 14.90 -6.38
CA PRO A 40 0.56 15.20 -5.16
C PRO A 40 1.03 13.90 -4.49
N LYS A 41 2.31 13.81 -4.12
CA LYS A 41 2.86 12.66 -3.37
C LYS A 41 2.68 12.81 -1.86
N MET A 42 1.51 13.30 -1.45
CA MET A 42 1.16 13.53 -0.06
C MET A 42 -0.08 12.71 0.30
N ASN A 43 -0.13 12.23 1.54
CA ASN A 43 -1.33 11.55 2.01
C ASN A 43 -2.47 12.56 2.28
N LEU A 44 -3.72 12.09 2.22
CA LEU A 44 -4.91 12.97 2.23
C LEU A 44 -4.99 13.84 3.50
N GLU A 45 -4.74 13.29 4.68
CA GLU A 45 -4.80 14.00 5.97
C GLU A 45 -3.70 15.06 6.10
N GLY A 46 -2.47 14.76 5.69
CA GLY A 46 -1.38 15.75 5.64
C GLY A 46 -1.71 16.87 4.66
N ALA A 47 -2.23 16.51 3.49
CA ALA A 47 -2.67 17.50 2.53
C ALA A 47 -3.87 18.33 3.04
N LEU A 48 -4.86 17.72 3.69
CA LEU A 48 -5.98 18.44 4.28
C LEU A 48 -5.50 19.39 5.38
N LYS A 49 -4.60 18.93 6.26
CA LYS A 49 -4.06 19.76 7.33
C LYS A 49 -3.35 20.98 6.76
N ASP A 50 -2.40 20.77 5.85
CA ASP A 50 -1.59 21.85 5.29
C ASP A 50 -2.42 22.79 4.42
N ALA A 51 -3.36 22.24 3.66
CA ALA A 51 -4.32 23.03 2.90
C ALA A 51 -5.24 23.83 3.82
N ASN A 52 -5.71 23.29 4.95
CA ASN A 52 -6.54 24.05 5.88
C ASN A 52 -5.75 25.17 6.59
N ILE A 53 -4.49 24.94 6.94
CA ILE A 53 -3.61 25.98 7.49
C ILE A 53 -3.44 27.11 6.47
N GLU A 54 -3.12 26.76 5.22
CA GLU A 54 -2.99 27.74 4.14
C GLU A 54 -4.27 28.52 3.89
N MET A 55 -5.42 27.83 3.79
CA MET A 55 -6.70 28.50 3.57
C MET A 55 -7.13 29.36 4.76
N ASN A 56 -6.70 29.00 5.98
CA ASN A 56 -6.91 29.82 7.17
C ASN A 56 -6.09 31.10 7.12
N GLU A 57 -4.79 31.00 6.83
CA GLU A 57 -3.91 32.16 6.65
C GLU A 57 -4.43 33.09 5.54
N LEU A 58 -4.95 32.50 4.45
CA LEU A 58 -5.41 33.25 3.29
C LEU A 58 -6.77 33.94 3.54
N MET A 59 -7.74 33.27 4.18
CA MET A 59 -9.13 33.75 4.25
C MET A 59 -9.71 33.88 5.66
N ASP A 60 -8.88 33.75 6.71
CA ASP A 60 -9.26 33.84 8.12
C ASP A 60 -10.39 32.84 8.48
N ARG A 61 -10.18 31.57 8.10
CA ARG A 61 -11.09 30.45 8.36
C ARG A 61 -10.34 29.15 8.63
N ASP A 62 -10.40 28.70 9.87
CA ASP A 62 -9.64 27.56 10.38
C ASP A 62 -9.99 26.19 9.74
N TYR A 63 -11.08 26.06 8.96
CA TYR A 63 -11.66 24.76 8.54
C TYR A 63 -12.32 24.81 7.16
N PHE A 64 -11.52 24.98 6.13
CA PHE A 64 -11.97 25.14 4.75
C PHE A 64 -12.27 23.82 4.03
N PHE A 65 -11.69 22.71 4.47
CA PHE A 65 -11.96 21.37 3.93
C PHE A 65 -12.63 20.44 4.95
N TYR A 66 -13.03 20.97 6.12
CA TYR A 66 -13.83 20.27 7.15
C TYR A 66 -15.24 20.89 7.29
N ARG A 67 -16.22 20.13 7.78
CA ARG A 67 -17.54 20.62 8.23
C ARG A 67 -17.90 19.83 9.48
N ILE A 68 -17.72 20.46 10.63
CA ILE A 68 -18.65 20.55 11.76
C ILE A 68 -17.80 20.89 12.98
N TYR A 69 -18.09 22.03 13.60
CA TYR A 69 -17.64 22.31 14.95
C TYR A 69 -18.56 21.58 15.91
N ASP A 70 -18.04 20.61 16.65
CA ASP A 70 -18.75 19.98 17.75
C ASP A 70 -18.59 20.87 18.98
N ALA A 71 -19.68 21.56 19.31
CA ALA A 71 -19.75 22.48 20.44
C ALA A 71 -19.69 21.78 21.81
N GLU A 72 -19.93 20.46 21.89
CA GLU A 72 -19.87 19.69 23.14
C GLU A 72 -18.43 19.33 23.52
N ILE A 73 -17.56 19.07 22.53
CA ILE A 73 -16.14 18.72 22.74
C ILE A 73 -15.17 19.82 22.33
N ASN A 74 -15.68 20.96 21.87
CA ASN A 74 -14.91 22.14 21.45
C ASN A 74 -13.84 21.79 20.39
N LYS A 75 -14.18 20.87 19.48
CA LYS A 75 -13.31 20.37 18.40
C LYS A 75 -14.08 20.28 17.10
N PHE A 76 -13.36 20.39 16.00
CA PHE A 76 -13.91 20.10 14.69
C PHE A 76 -13.92 18.59 14.45
N VAL A 77 -15.07 18.07 14.03
CA VAL A 77 -15.25 16.67 13.67
C VAL A 77 -15.00 16.52 12.18
N GLU A 78 -14.20 15.53 11.85
CA GLU A 78 -13.71 15.22 10.50
C GLU A 78 -14.87 14.90 9.55
N ILE A 79 -14.89 15.52 8.35
CA ILE A 79 -15.61 14.91 7.23
C ILE A 79 -14.65 13.95 6.56
N ASP A 80 -15.14 12.76 6.22
CA ASP A 80 -14.54 11.82 5.27
C ASP A 80 -14.35 12.49 3.89
N ALA A 81 -13.25 13.24 3.74
CA ALA A 81 -12.72 13.51 2.42
C ALA A 81 -12.40 12.16 1.77
N ASN A 82 -12.83 11.98 0.54
CA ASN A 82 -12.78 10.68 -0.09
C ASN A 82 -11.34 10.36 -0.51
N GLU A 83 -10.70 9.41 0.18
CA GLU A 83 -9.32 8.97 -0.08
C GLU A 83 -9.13 8.49 -1.52
N ASP A 84 -10.14 7.85 -2.11
CA ASP A 84 -10.05 7.37 -3.48
C ASP A 84 -10.05 8.52 -4.48
N ILE A 85 -10.87 9.56 -4.25
CA ILE A 85 -10.85 10.78 -5.07
C ILE A 85 -9.51 11.50 -4.93
N TRP A 86 -8.96 11.55 -3.71
CA TRP A 86 -7.65 12.14 -3.48
C TRP A 86 -6.54 11.37 -4.23
N GLN A 87 -6.55 10.04 -4.11
CA GLN A 87 -5.55 9.17 -4.74
C GLN A 87 -5.66 9.21 -6.26
N GLU A 88 -6.85 9.32 -6.82
CA GLU A 88 -7.05 9.31 -8.26
C GLU A 88 -6.85 10.70 -8.88
N TYR A 89 -7.30 11.76 -8.21
CA TYR A 89 -7.40 13.11 -8.81
C TYR A 89 -6.55 14.18 -8.14
N GLY A 90 -6.08 13.97 -6.91
CA GLY A 90 -5.40 15.00 -6.10
C GLY A 90 -6.31 16.16 -5.68
N ILE A 91 -7.63 15.95 -5.66
CA ILE A 91 -8.66 16.95 -5.37
C ILE A 91 -9.37 16.59 -4.07
N PHE A 92 -9.57 17.56 -3.18
CA PHE A 92 -10.42 17.35 -2.01
C PHE A 92 -11.89 17.32 -2.41
N SER A 93 -12.57 16.25 -2.05
CA SER A 93 -14.00 16.11 -2.25
C SER A 93 -14.59 15.22 -1.18
N THR A 94 -15.86 15.42 -0.88
CA THR A 94 -16.61 14.66 0.12
C THR A 94 -17.70 13.84 -0.55
N LYS A 95 -18.11 12.74 0.12
CA LYS A 95 -19.13 11.77 -0.35
C LYS A 95 -18.72 10.93 -1.56
N ALA A 96 -19.56 9.97 -1.92
CA ALA A 96 -19.39 9.13 -3.10
C ALA A 96 -19.68 9.92 -4.40
N PRO A 97 -19.05 9.54 -5.53
CA PRO A 97 -19.37 10.05 -6.85
C PRO A 97 -20.87 9.95 -7.17
N SER A 98 -21.40 10.91 -7.92
CA SER A 98 -22.84 11.02 -8.20
C SER A 98 -23.14 11.80 -9.48
N GLY A 99 -24.42 11.85 -9.89
CA GLY A 99 -24.86 12.58 -11.09
C GLY A 99 -25.13 11.66 -12.28
N LYS A 100 -25.02 12.18 -13.51
CA LYS A 100 -25.14 11.33 -14.71
C LYS A 100 -23.94 10.40 -14.82
N TYR A 101 -24.19 9.17 -15.27
CA TYR A 101 -23.17 8.15 -15.49
C TYR A 101 -22.96 7.95 -16.99
N LYS A 102 -21.71 8.02 -17.46
CA LYS A 102 -21.35 7.77 -18.88
C LYS A 102 -20.34 6.63 -19.00
N PHE A 103 -20.53 5.80 -20.02
CA PHE A 103 -19.57 4.77 -20.43
C PHE A 103 -18.52 5.36 -21.40
N ILE A 104 -17.28 4.85 -21.36
CA ILE A 104 -16.12 5.39 -22.11
C ILE A 104 -16.35 5.49 -23.63
N ASN A 105 -17.20 4.64 -24.22
CA ASN A 105 -17.45 4.65 -25.67
C ASN A 105 -18.09 5.97 -26.17
N GLU A 106 -18.62 6.83 -25.30
CA GLU A 106 -19.12 8.18 -25.62
C GLU A 106 -18.04 9.28 -25.44
N LEU A 107 -16.88 8.95 -24.86
CA LEU A 107 -15.77 9.84 -24.52
C LEU A 107 -14.56 9.53 -25.44
N GLN A 108 -14.67 9.89 -26.72
CA GLN A 108 -13.79 9.47 -27.84
C GLN A 108 -12.26 9.75 -27.75
N ALA A 109 -11.69 10.14 -26.60
CA ALA A 109 -10.29 10.58 -26.52
C ALA A 109 -9.44 9.96 -25.40
N TYR A 110 -9.95 9.04 -24.57
CA TYR A 110 -9.19 8.53 -23.43
C TYR A 110 -9.05 7.00 -23.46
N GLN A 111 -7.83 6.51 -23.65
CA GLN A 111 -7.54 5.07 -23.80
C GLN A 111 -7.23 4.35 -22.46
N ASP A 112 -7.03 5.07 -21.35
CA ASP A 112 -6.49 4.51 -20.08
C ASP A 112 -7.33 4.83 -18.82
N ILE A 113 -8.65 5.03 -18.94
CA ILE A 113 -9.55 5.34 -17.81
C ILE A 113 -10.43 4.11 -17.47
N PRO A 114 -10.83 3.88 -16.20
CA PRO A 114 -11.83 2.85 -15.87
C PRO A 114 -13.14 3.04 -16.64
N ASN A 115 -13.74 1.93 -17.09
CA ASN A 115 -14.79 1.76 -18.12
C ASN A 115 -16.01 2.73 -18.10
N SER A 116 -16.20 3.51 -17.03
CA SER A 116 -17.32 4.41 -16.81
C SER A 116 -17.06 5.46 -15.73
N GLN A 117 -17.64 6.65 -15.86
CA GLN A 117 -17.38 7.80 -14.98
C GLN A 117 -18.68 8.52 -14.58
N TRP A 118 -18.77 8.91 -13.31
CA TRP A 118 -19.82 9.78 -12.79
C TRP A 118 -19.54 11.25 -13.13
N GLU A 119 -20.59 12.03 -13.35
CA GLU A 119 -20.54 13.48 -13.63
C GLU A 119 -19.83 14.29 -12.54
N PHE A 120 -20.04 13.90 -11.29
CA PHE A 120 -19.42 14.52 -10.12
C PHE A 120 -18.65 13.47 -9.33
N ILE A 121 -17.43 13.80 -8.92
CA ILE A 121 -16.62 12.96 -8.04
C ILE A 121 -17.07 13.11 -6.58
N GLY A 122 -17.66 14.24 -6.19
CA GLY A 122 -18.22 14.43 -4.86
C GLY A 122 -18.70 15.87 -4.66
N TYR A 123 -18.56 16.41 -3.44
CA TYR A 123 -18.98 17.77 -3.08
C TYR A 123 -17.90 18.56 -2.32
N ASN A 124 -17.88 19.88 -2.50
CA ASN A 124 -17.06 20.80 -1.71
C ASN A 124 -17.70 21.14 -0.35
N ILE A 125 -17.06 21.98 0.46
CA ILE A 125 -17.57 22.39 1.78
C ILE A 125 -18.83 23.29 1.74
N MET A 126 -19.13 23.89 0.59
CA MET A 126 -20.34 24.69 0.32
C MET A 126 -21.44 23.84 -0.37
N PRO A 127 -21.53 22.54 -0.02
CA PRO A 127 -22.18 21.44 -0.75
C PRO A 127 -22.35 21.60 -2.26
N GLU A 128 -21.38 22.18 -2.95
CA GLU A 128 -21.40 22.29 -4.39
C GLU A 128 -20.82 21.02 -5.02
N PRO A 129 -21.47 20.46 -6.06
CA PRO A 129 -20.95 19.29 -6.75
C PRO A 129 -19.58 19.59 -7.39
N VAL A 130 -18.58 18.77 -7.09
CA VAL A 130 -17.23 18.82 -7.67
C VAL A 130 -17.26 18.05 -8.99
N PRO A 131 -17.10 18.72 -10.16
CA PRO A 131 -17.03 18.03 -11.45
C PRO A 131 -15.97 16.96 -11.47
N ASN A 132 -16.27 15.81 -12.06
CA ASN A 132 -15.26 14.82 -12.40
C ASN A 132 -14.36 15.37 -13.52
N PRO A 133 -13.02 15.44 -13.34
CA PRO A 133 -12.08 15.89 -14.38
C PRO A 133 -12.17 15.11 -15.70
N TYR A 134 -12.54 13.83 -15.65
CA TYR A 134 -12.72 12.98 -16.83
C TYR A 134 -14.10 13.09 -17.47
N TYR A 135 -15.06 13.72 -16.81
CA TYR A 135 -16.40 13.92 -17.33
C TYR A 135 -16.52 15.31 -17.97
N THR A 136 -16.48 15.37 -19.30
CA THR A 136 -16.89 16.58 -20.02
C THR A 136 -18.40 16.53 -20.27
N PRO A 137 -19.19 17.49 -19.76
CA PRO A 137 -20.64 17.53 -20.00
C PRO A 137 -20.99 17.51 -21.50
N ASP A 138 -20.11 18.12 -22.32
CA ASP A 138 -20.32 18.34 -23.75
C ASP A 138 -19.33 17.57 -24.65
N SER A 139 -19.76 17.34 -25.90
CA SER A 139 -18.91 16.84 -26.98
C SER A 139 -17.78 17.82 -27.31
N VAL A 140 -16.59 17.29 -27.64
CA VAL A 140 -15.43 18.09 -28.08
C VAL A 140 -15.87 19.13 -29.12
N PRO A 141 -15.69 20.44 -28.87
CA PRO A 141 -16.14 21.47 -29.81
C PRO A 141 -15.45 21.29 -31.16
N LYS A 142 -16.19 21.50 -32.27
CA LYS A 142 -15.64 21.38 -33.64
C LYS A 142 -15.06 22.70 -34.18
N THR A 143 -15.09 23.77 -33.40
CA THR A 143 -14.71 25.13 -33.81
C THR A 143 -13.89 25.84 -32.73
N GLN A 144 -13.19 26.91 -33.12
CA GLN A 144 -12.42 27.76 -32.21
C GLN A 144 -13.29 28.31 -31.06
N ILE A 145 -12.76 28.28 -29.85
CA ILE A 145 -13.44 28.66 -28.60
C ILE A 145 -13.29 30.15 -28.36
N MET A 146 -12.06 30.66 -28.46
CA MET A 146 -11.75 32.07 -28.23
C MET A 146 -12.45 32.96 -29.27
N GLY A 147 -13.15 34.01 -28.80
CA GLY A 147 -13.94 34.93 -29.64
C GLY A 147 -15.34 34.45 -30.03
N ARG A 148 -15.69 33.18 -29.81
CA ARG A 148 -17.03 32.62 -30.11
C ARG A 148 -17.84 32.31 -28.87
N TRP A 149 -17.23 31.72 -27.86
CA TRP A 149 -17.91 31.42 -26.61
C TRP A 149 -18.09 32.69 -25.78
N LYS A 150 -19.30 32.93 -25.31
CA LYS A 150 -19.60 34.02 -24.39
C LYS A 150 -19.63 33.46 -22.97
N TRP A 151 -18.68 33.90 -22.15
CA TRP A 151 -18.53 33.44 -20.77
C TRP A 151 -19.35 34.31 -19.81
N VAL A 152 -19.89 33.70 -18.75
CA VAL A 152 -20.45 34.46 -17.62
C VAL A 152 -19.31 35.18 -16.90
N GLN A 153 -19.53 36.44 -16.53
CA GLN A 153 -18.68 37.18 -15.61
C GLN A 153 -19.30 37.16 -14.21
N ASN A 154 -18.48 36.97 -13.19
CA ASN A 154 -18.82 36.91 -11.77
C ASN A 154 -19.94 35.88 -11.47
N PRO A 155 -19.68 34.57 -11.67
CA PRO A 155 -20.67 33.51 -11.48
C PRO A 155 -21.27 33.42 -10.06
N GLU A 156 -20.63 34.05 -9.08
CA GLU A 156 -21.06 34.09 -7.67
C GLU A 156 -22.27 35.01 -7.44
N ILE A 157 -22.46 36.00 -8.32
CA ILE A 157 -23.58 36.95 -8.26
C ILE A 157 -24.54 36.82 -9.44
N PHE A 158 -24.19 36.01 -10.45
CA PHE A 158 -25.07 35.69 -11.57
C PHE A 158 -26.14 34.68 -11.14
N LEU A 159 -27.41 35.10 -11.11
CA LEU A 159 -28.53 34.27 -10.65
C LEU A 159 -29.24 33.56 -11.80
N LYS A 160 -29.39 32.23 -11.66
CA LYS A 160 -30.22 31.40 -12.53
C LYS A 160 -31.18 30.55 -11.69
N ASN A 161 -32.47 30.60 -12.01
CA ASN A 161 -33.52 29.94 -11.20
C ASN A 161 -33.40 30.30 -9.70
N ASN A 162 -33.12 31.58 -9.39
CA ASN A 162 -32.85 32.10 -8.04
C ASN A 162 -31.65 31.46 -7.31
N LYS A 163 -30.69 30.87 -8.02
CA LYS A 163 -29.45 30.34 -7.45
C LYS A 163 -28.23 30.91 -8.18
N ALA A 164 -27.20 31.29 -7.43
CA ALA A 164 -25.91 31.64 -8.01
C ALA A 164 -25.28 30.43 -8.71
N LEU A 165 -24.44 30.67 -9.72
CA LEU A 165 -23.78 29.59 -10.46
C LEU A 165 -22.56 29.04 -9.70
N ALA A 166 -21.87 29.89 -8.94
CA ALA A 166 -20.81 29.51 -8.00
C ALA A 166 -21.14 30.03 -6.59
N SER A 167 -20.62 29.38 -5.56
CA SER A 167 -20.80 29.84 -4.19
C SER A 167 -19.92 31.05 -3.90
N TYR A 168 -20.24 31.71 -2.78
CA TYR A 168 -19.45 32.80 -2.22
C TYR A 168 -17.99 32.40 -1.89
N LEU A 169 -17.72 31.09 -1.82
CA LEU A 169 -16.37 30.52 -1.71
C LEU A 169 -15.43 31.06 -2.76
N SER A 170 -15.92 31.13 -4.00
CA SER A 170 -15.13 31.55 -5.16
C SER A 170 -14.75 33.01 -5.07
N LEU A 171 -15.69 33.87 -4.66
CA LEU A 171 -15.43 35.28 -4.49
C LEU A 171 -14.41 35.53 -3.37
N ASN A 172 -14.63 34.96 -2.19
CA ASN A 172 -13.72 35.09 -1.06
C ASN A 172 -12.30 34.66 -1.37
N TYR A 173 -12.16 33.52 -2.05
CA TYR A 173 -10.84 33.03 -2.42
C TYR A 173 -10.13 34.00 -3.35
N LYS A 174 -10.79 34.46 -4.42
CA LYS A 174 -10.19 35.40 -5.38
C LYS A 174 -9.84 36.76 -4.77
N ASP A 175 -10.63 37.23 -3.82
CA ASP A 175 -10.41 38.50 -3.12
C ASP A 175 -9.28 38.42 -2.09
N ALA A 176 -9.00 37.23 -1.56
CA ALA A 176 -7.93 36.99 -0.60
C ALA A 176 -6.54 36.81 -1.24
N LEU A 177 -6.48 36.49 -2.54
CA LEU A 177 -5.22 36.30 -3.25
C LEU A 177 -4.45 37.61 -3.43
N THR A 178 -3.12 37.53 -3.32
CA THR A 178 -2.22 38.63 -3.66
C THR A 178 -2.27 38.93 -5.17
N PRO A 179 -1.83 40.12 -5.63
CA PRO A 179 -1.74 40.40 -7.07
C PRO A 179 -0.95 39.35 -7.86
N THR A 180 0.12 38.80 -7.28
CA THR A 180 0.94 37.77 -7.92
C THR A 180 0.22 36.43 -7.99
N ASP A 181 -0.46 36.01 -6.93
CA ASP A 181 -1.22 34.74 -6.94
C ASP A 181 -2.43 34.82 -7.88
N ARG A 182 -3.01 36.02 -8.03
CA ARG A 182 -4.06 36.30 -9.01
C ARG A 182 -3.57 36.08 -10.44
N ASP A 183 -2.39 36.62 -10.77
CA ASP A 183 -1.77 36.43 -12.08
C ASP A 183 -1.44 34.96 -12.36
N GLU A 184 -0.87 34.27 -11.37
CA GLU A 184 -0.54 32.84 -11.47
C GLU A 184 -1.79 31.98 -11.67
N LEU A 185 -2.83 32.21 -10.88
CA LEU A 185 -4.10 31.50 -11.00
C LEU A 185 -4.74 31.70 -12.39
N ALA A 186 -4.73 32.92 -12.91
CA ALA A 186 -5.24 33.20 -14.25
C ALA A 186 -4.42 32.49 -15.35
N ASN A 187 -3.09 32.47 -15.22
CA ASN A 187 -2.23 31.76 -16.17
C ASN A 187 -2.48 30.24 -16.15
N GLN A 188 -2.66 29.63 -14.98
CA GLN A 188 -2.99 28.21 -14.88
C GLN A 188 -4.35 27.88 -15.51
N ILE A 189 -5.35 28.75 -15.34
CA ILE A 189 -6.66 28.59 -15.98
C ILE A 189 -6.53 28.56 -17.51
N ILE A 190 -5.79 29.53 -18.07
CA ILE A 190 -5.54 29.64 -19.51
C ILE A 190 -4.79 28.41 -20.03
N ALA A 191 -3.73 27.99 -19.33
CA ALA A 191 -2.93 26.83 -19.69
C ALA A 191 -3.76 25.53 -19.66
N ALA A 192 -4.57 25.32 -18.63
CA ALA A 192 -5.42 24.13 -18.53
C ALA A 192 -6.49 24.08 -19.64
N LEU A 193 -7.04 25.23 -20.06
CA LEU A 193 -7.94 25.31 -21.22
C LEU A 193 -7.21 25.01 -22.53
N LYS A 194 -5.95 25.48 -22.67
CA LYS A 194 -5.11 25.17 -23.83
C LYS A 194 -4.84 23.69 -23.95
N VAL A 195 -4.49 23.02 -22.84
CA VAL A 195 -4.29 21.56 -22.80
C VAL A 195 -5.59 20.83 -23.16
N LYS A 196 -6.71 21.25 -22.56
CA LYS A 196 -8.01 20.57 -22.77
C LYS A 196 -8.53 20.66 -24.20
N TYR A 197 -8.36 21.80 -24.87
CA TYR A 197 -8.95 22.06 -26.19
C TYR A 197 -7.95 22.15 -27.34
N GLY A 198 -6.65 22.06 -27.03
CA GLY A 198 -5.56 22.04 -27.98
C GLY A 198 -5.59 23.21 -28.97
N PRO A 199 -5.62 22.97 -30.29
CA PRO A 199 -5.57 24.04 -31.30
C PRO A 199 -6.83 24.91 -31.35
N LEU A 200 -7.94 24.49 -30.72
CA LEU A 200 -9.20 25.26 -30.72
C LEU A 200 -9.20 26.40 -29.69
N PHE A 201 -8.19 26.46 -28.82
CA PHE A 201 -8.00 27.50 -27.83
C PHE A 201 -6.71 28.30 -28.14
N ASP A 202 -6.86 29.61 -28.30
CA ASP A 202 -5.78 30.54 -28.61
C ASP A 202 -5.25 31.14 -27.30
N GLU A 203 -4.08 30.65 -26.87
CA GLU A 203 -3.48 31.00 -25.57
C GLU A 203 -2.97 32.45 -25.53
N ASP A 204 -2.34 32.92 -26.61
CA ASP A 204 -1.79 34.28 -26.67
C ASP A 204 -2.92 35.31 -26.65
N MET A 205 -4.00 35.05 -27.39
CA MET A 205 -5.17 35.90 -27.36
C MET A 205 -5.87 35.86 -25.99
N ALA A 206 -5.85 34.73 -25.29
CA ALA A 206 -6.38 34.61 -23.94
C ALA A 206 -5.55 35.42 -22.92
N LYS A 207 -4.22 35.32 -22.96
CA LYS A 207 -3.32 36.10 -22.09
C LYS A 207 -3.50 37.61 -22.31
N ALA A 208 -3.75 38.04 -23.54
CA ALA A 208 -3.98 39.44 -23.87
C ALA A 208 -5.28 40.03 -23.27
N GLU A 209 -6.26 39.20 -22.87
CA GLU A 209 -7.47 39.68 -22.18
C GLU A 209 -7.21 40.13 -20.73
N GLY A 210 -6.10 39.70 -20.13
CA GLY A 210 -5.65 40.11 -18.80
C GLY A 210 -6.23 39.29 -17.63
N THR A 211 -5.52 39.33 -16.51
CA THR A 211 -5.79 38.54 -15.28
C THR A 211 -7.20 38.71 -14.75
N ASP A 212 -7.66 39.95 -14.55
CA ASP A 212 -8.97 40.23 -13.94
C ASP A 212 -10.13 39.71 -14.79
N VAL A 213 -9.97 39.66 -16.12
CA VAL A 213 -11.00 39.12 -17.03
C VAL A 213 -11.17 37.63 -16.82
N TRP A 214 -10.07 36.88 -16.66
CA TRP A 214 -10.11 35.43 -16.45
C TRP A 214 -10.53 35.05 -15.05
N LEU A 215 -10.08 35.79 -14.03
CA LEU A 215 -10.57 35.61 -12.66
C LEU A 215 -12.06 35.95 -12.52
N GLY A 216 -12.54 36.96 -13.25
CA GLY A 216 -13.96 37.29 -13.31
C GLY A 216 -14.81 36.15 -13.92
N ARG A 217 -14.26 35.37 -14.86
CA ARG A 217 -14.96 34.23 -15.48
C ARG A 217 -14.93 32.95 -14.62
N ALA A 218 -13.93 32.84 -13.75
CA ALA A 218 -13.67 31.63 -12.97
C ALA A 218 -14.62 31.50 -11.77
N GLY A 219 -15.40 30.42 -11.72
CA GLY A 219 -16.02 29.96 -10.48
C GLY A 219 -15.17 28.88 -9.84
N ILE A 220 -14.52 29.21 -8.73
CA ILE A 220 -13.68 28.31 -7.95
C ILE A 220 -14.59 27.36 -7.16
N ILE A 221 -14.60 26.08 -7.55
CA ILE A 221 -15.36 25.03 -6.87
C ILE A 221 -14.52 24.42 -5.75
N ILE A 222 -13.26 24.12 -6.03
CA ILE A 222 -12.25 23.74 -5.04
C ILE A 222 -11.07 24.69 -5.25
N PRO A 223 -10.69 25.50 -4.25
CA PRO A 223 -9.47 26.27 -4.34
C PRO A 223 -8.24 25.37 -4.46
N PRO A 224 -7.32 25.63 -5.39
CA PRO A 224 -6.00 25.01 -5.35
C PRO A 224 -5.25 25.46 -4.09
N THR A 225 -4.37 24.60 -3.56
CA THR A 225 -3.51 24.88 -2.41
C THR A 225 -2.09 24.40 -2.69
N LYS A 226 -1.14 24.57 -1.77
CA LYS A 226 0.23 24.00 -1.78
C LYS A 226 0.28 22.52 -2.08
N VAL A 227 -0.72 21.81 -1.59
CA VAL A 227 -0.70 20.36 -1.47
C VAL A 227 -1.81 19.73 -2.29
N SER A 228 -2.85 20.49 -2.68
CA SER A 228 -4.01 19.99 -3.41
C SER A 228 -4.29 20.73 -4.71
N ARG A 229 -4.84 19.99 -5.67
CA ARG A 229 -5.33 20.56 -6.92
C ARG A 229 -6.61 21.36 -6.70
N GLY A 230 -6.80 22.36 -7.55
CA GLY A 230 -8.02 23.17 -7.62
C GLY A 230 -8.97 22.68 -8.69
N VAL A 231 -10.25 23.02 -8.57
CA VAL A 231 -11.26 22.79 -9.60
C VAL A 231 -11.97 24.09 -9.91
N VAL A 232 -11.89 24.51 -11.17
CA VAL A 232 -12.55 25.71 -11.68
C VAL A 232 -13.62 25.31 -12.68
N ARG A 233 -14.76 25.98 -12.59
CA ARG A 233 -15.88 25.85 -13.52
C ARG A 233 -16.11 27.18 -14.24
N LEU A 234 -16.33 27.11 -15.56
CA LEU A 234 -16.54 28.25 -16.45
C LEU A 234 -17.87 28.05 -17.18
N TRP A 235 -18.82 28.97 -17.00
CA TRP A 235 -20.17 28.87 -17.58
C TRP A 235 -20.29 29.66 -18.87
N HIS A 236 -21.11 29.14 -19.77
CA HIS A 236 -21.57 29.90 -20.91
C HIS A 236 -22.65 30.93 -20.51
N SER A 237 -22.82 31.99 -21.31
CA SER A 237 -23.62 33.19 -20.99
C SER A 237 -25.11 32.94 -20.71
N ASN A 238 -25.68 31.78 -21.05
CA ASN A 238 -27.05 31.36 -20.69
C ASN A 238 -27.11 30.56 -19.37
N GLY A 239 -25.96 30.25 -18.78
CA GLY A 239 -25.80 29.44 -17.57
C GLY A 239 -26.33 28.01 -17.70
N ASP A 240 -26.64 27.52 -18.90
CA ASP A 240 -27.21 26.17 -19.14
C ASP A 240 -26.14 25.09 -19.18
N TRP A 241 -24.94 25.45 -19.60
CA TRP A 241 -23.83 24.52 -19.77
C TRP A 241 -22.51 25.18 -19.35
N TYR A 242 -21.54 24.34 -18.99
CA TYR A 242 -20.27 24.76 -18.42
C TYR A 242 -19.15 23.79 -18.81
N THR A 243 -17.91 24.26 -18.72
CA THR A 243 -16.71 23.41 -18.73
C THR A 243 -15.98 23.53 -17.41
N SER A 244 -15.34 22.44 -16.99
CA SER A 244 -14.46 22.40 -15.82
C SER A 244 -13.02 22.17 -16.23
N ILE A 245 -12.10 22.73 -15.46
CA ILE A 245 -10.66 22.49 -15.56
C ILE A 245 -10.12 22.19 -14.17
N THR A 246 -9.10 21.35 -14.12
CA THR A 246 -8.37 21.06 -12.89
C THR A 246 -7.07 21.85 -12.91
N LEU A 247 -6.79 22.54 -11.80
CA LEU A 247 -5.59 23.33 -11.60
C LEU A 247 -4.58 22.53 -10.76
N ASN A 248 -3.30 22.80 -10.94
CA ASN A 248 -2.27 22.15 -10.14
C ASN A 248 -2.17 22.81 -8.75
N PRO A 249 -1.46 22.19 -7.79
CA PRO A 249 -1.18 22.84 -6.52
C PRO A 249 -0.46 24.18 -6.74
N LEU A 250 -0.82 25.21 -5.98
CA LEU A 250 -0.10 26.49 -5.94
C LEU A 250 1.11 26.28 -5.03
N TYR A 251 2.32 26.05 -5.54
CA TYR A 251 3.45 25.59 -4.71
C TYR A 251 3.88 26.59 -3.61
N HIS A 252 4.02 26.11 -2.38
CA HIS A 252 4.86 26.73 -1.35
C HIS A 252 5.68 25.65 -0.61
N PHE A 253 6.99 25.82 -0.47
CA PHE A 253 7.90 24.89 0.21
C PHE A 253 8.11 25.29 1.69
N VAL A 254 8.67 24.41 2.53
CA VAL A 254 9.07 24.70 3.92
C VAL A 254 10.54 24.32 4.12
N PRO A 255 11.44 25.26 4.49
CA PRO A 255 12.83 24.96 4.83
C PRO A 255 12.96 24.06 6.05
N ASP A 256 13.99 23.22 6.09
CA ASP A 256 14.34 22.40 7.26
C ASP A 256 15.83 22.05 7.32
N PHE A 257 16.38 21.79 8.52
CA PHE A 257 17.76 21.33 8.71
C PHE A 257 17.99 20.62 10.05
N LYS A 258 19.11 19.89 10.18
CA LYS A 258 19.55 19.24 11.42
C LYS A 258 20.84 19.83 11.97
N ILE A 259 20.99 19.84 13.29
CA ILE A 259 22.21 20.21 14.01
C ILE A 259 22.92 18.94 14.48
N LEU A 260 24.12 18.69 13.97
CA LEU A 260 24.91 17.50 14.29
C LEU A 260 26.10 17.84 15.18
N TYR A 261 26.35 17.01 16.20
CA TYR A 261 27.60 17.00 16.99
C TYR A 261 28.19 15.59 16.94
N ASP A 262 29.47 15.47 16.58
CA ASP A 262 30.14 14.18 16.31
C ASP A 262 29.33 13.25 15.37
N GLY A 263 28.64 13.84 14.40
CA GLY A 263 27.80 13.13 13.43
C GLY A 263 26.43 12.66 13.96
N MET A 264 26.08 12.94 15.22
CA MET A 264 24.78 12.62 15.83
C MET A 264 23.85 13.84 15.87
N ASP A 265 22.55 13.62 15.70
CA ASP A 265 21.54 14.67 15.68
C ASP A 265 21.19 15.17 17.09
N HIS A 266 21.41 16.47 17.31
CA HIS A 266 21.13 17.19 18.55
C HIS A 266 20.26 18.43 18.30
N THR A 267 19.46 18.41 17.23
CA THR A 267 18.52 19.47 16.91
C THR A 267 17.54 19.67 18.07
N ASP A 268 17.47 20.90 18.57
CA ASP A 268 16.66 21.30 19.74
C ASP A 268 17.00 20.54 21.04
N ASP A 269 18.25 20.07 21.20
CA ASP A 269 18.72 19.29 22.37
C ASP A 269 19.90 19.97 23.13
N VAL A 270 20.26 19.35 24.25
CA VAL A 270 21.42 19.69 25.09
C VAL A 270 22.59 18.77 24.77
N VAL A 271 23.77 19.32 24.47
CA VAL A 271 24.99 18.58 24.17
C VAL A 271 25.96 18.64 25.35
N LEU A 272 26.45 17.49 25.81
CA LEU A 272 27.50 17.40 26.81
C LEU A 272 28.87 17.43 26.12
N ALA A 273 29.65 18.46 26.41
CA ALA A 273 30.95 18.72 25.79
C ALA A 273 32.07 18.59 26.84
N GLU A 274 33.18 17.96 26.48
CA GLU A 274 34.36 17.90 27.37
C GLU A 274 34.97 19.29 27.59
N GLU A 275 34.93 20.15 26.57
CA GLU A 275 35.43 21.51 26.59
C GLU A 275 34.59 22.41 25.64
N ARG A 276 34.75 23.74 25.72
CA ARG A 276 34.14 24.73 24.81
C ARG A 276 35.24 25.48 24.04
N PRO A 277 35.02 25.93 22.78
CA PRO A 277 33.79 25.87 21.98
C PRO A 277 33.45 24.48 21.39
N LEU A 278 32.16 24.24 21.12
CA LEU A 278 31.61 23.00 20.56
C LEU A 278 31.57 23.05 19.01
N PRO A 279 32.24 22.13 18.30
CA PRO A 279 32.15 22.01 16.84
C PRO A 279 30.82 21.36 16.42
N ILE A 280 30.01 22.00 15.58
CA ILE A 280 28.73 21.44 15.10
C ILE A 280 28.60 21.54 13.58
N SER A 281 27.88 20.61 12.97
CA SER A 281 27.60 20.56 11.53
C SER A 281 26.10 20.73 11.27
N LEU A 282 25.73 21.61 10.34
CA LEU A 282 24.35 21.85 9.91
C LEU A 282 24.07 21.10 8.62
N LEU A 283 23.11 20.19 8.65
CA LEU A 283 22.70 19.39 7.50
C LEU A 283 21.36 19.90 6.95
N ASN A 284 21.37 20.46 5.75
CA ASN A 284 20.14 20.94 5.10
C ASN A 284 19.25 19.76 4.67
N THR A 285 18.00 19.74 5.12
CA THR A 285 17.00 18.70 4.81
C THR A 285 15.83 19.23 3.99
N THR A 286 15.89 20.49 3.53
CA THR A 286 14.83 21.15 2.77
C THR A 286 14.45 20.39 1.50
N ASP A 287 13.14 20.20 1.27
CA ASP A 287 12.59 19.73 0.00
C ASP A 287 11.88 20.89 -0.72
N ILE A 288 12.45 21.31 -1.85
CA ILE A 288 11.93 22.43 -2.67
C ILE A 288 11.02 21.96 -3.80
N GLY A 289 10.83 20.65 -4.00
CA GLY A 289 10.06 20.11 -5.12
C GLY A 289 10.92 19.76 -6.35
N LYS A 290 10.49 18.74 -7.11
CA LYS A 290 11.34 18.03 -8.08
C LYS A 290 11.83 18.85 -9.28
N GLU A 291 11.12 19.92 -9.64
CA GLU A 291 11.40 20.74 -10.82
C GLU A 291 11.80 22.18 -10.45
N GLU A 292 11.92 22.47 -9.15
CA GLU A 292 12.25 23.80 -8.63
C GLU A 292 13.76 23.95 -8.44
N VAL A 293 14.23 25.20 -8.54
CA VAL A 293 15.63 25.57 -8.29
C VAL A 293 15.74 26.77 -7.36
N THR A 294 16.68 26.73 -6.41
CA THR A 294 16.94 27.85 -5.50
C THR A 294 17.49 29.08 -6.22
N GLU A 295 17.12 30.26 -5.73
CA GLU A 295 17.78 31.54 -6.04
C GLU A 295 18.82 31.90 -4.97
N SER A 296 18.52 31.66 -3.68
CA SER A 296 19.48 31.84 -2.59
C SER A 296 19.12 31.05 -1.31
N LEU A 297 20.14 30.78 -0.49
CA LEU A 297 20.08 30.18 0.85
C LEU A 297 20.85 31.07 1.83
N ARG A 298 20.28 31.40 2.99
CA ARG A 298 20.93 32.26 4.01
C ARG A 298 20.85 31.62 5.39
N TRP A 299 21.98 31.49 6.07
CA TRP A 299 22.08 30.99 7.43
C TRP A 299 22.32 32.14 8.41
N LEU A 300 21.46 32.27 9.43
CA LEU A 300 21.59 33.25 10.50
C LEU A 300 21.89 32.53 11.82
N VAL A 301 22.78 33.10 12.63
CA VAL A 301 23.12 32.60 13.96
C VAL A 301 22.79 33.70 14.97
N ASN A 302 21.95 33.38 15.95
CA ASN A 302 21.39 34.33 16.93
C ASN A 302 20.83 35.59 16.26
N GLY A 303 20.09 35.40 15.16
CA GLY A 303 19.45 36.48 14.38
C GLY A 303 20.37 37.31 13.47
N SER A 304 21.68 37.03 13.45
CA SER A 304 22.64 37.72 12.57
C SER A 304 23.03 36.87 11.37
N LEU A 305 23.06 37.44 10.16
CA LEU A 305 23.48 36.74 8.94
C LEU A 305 24.93 36.25 9.07
N HIS A 306 25.10 34.93 8.97
CA HIS A 306 26.39 34.27 9.09
C HIS A 306 26.92 33.78 7.72
N HIS A 307 26.04 33.24 6.87
CA HIS A 307 26.42 32.73 5.54
C HIS A 307 25.30 32.92 4.51
N GLU A 308 25.65 33.16 3.25
CA GLU A 308 24.72 33.26 2.11
C GLU A 308 25.30 32.53 0.90
N ASP A 309 24.50 31.67 0.26
CA ASP A 309 24.82 30.92 -0.94
C ASP A 309 23.79 31.22 -2.04
N THR A 310 24.24 31.55 -3.24
CA THR A 310 23.40 31.87 -4.41
C THR A 310 23.51 30.82 -5.52
N THR A 311 24.13 29.67 -5.22
CA THR A 311 24.19 28.53 -6.13
C THR A 311 22.79 27.95 -6.35
N PRO A 312 22.39 27.69 -7.60
CA PRO A 312 21.09 27.07 -7.89
C PRO A 312 21.14 25.56 -7.56
N TYR A 313 20.37 25.16 -6.56
CA TYR A 313 20.20 23.77 -6.15
C TYR A 313 18.81 23.25 -6.54
N ASP A 314 18.76 21.99 -6.95
CA ASP A 314 17.52 21.22 -7.13
C ASP A 314 17.20 20.38 -5.87
N HIS A 315 16.06 19.65 -5.89
CA HIS A 315 15.62 18.82 -4.76
C HIS A 315 16.61 17.72 -4.31
N LEU A 316 17.61 17.37 -5.12
CA LEU A 316 18.62 16.36 -4.76
C LEU A 316 19.90 17.00 -4.24
N SER A 317 20.35 18.06 -4.90
CA SER A 317 21.61 18.74 -4.64
C SER A 317 21.55 19.71 -3.46
N ILE A 318 20.36 20.22 -3.10
CA ILE A 318 20.20 21.15 -1.97
C ILE A 318 20.66 20.56 -0.63
N LYS A 319 20.62 19.23 -0.47
CA LYS A 319 21.10 18.54 0.75
C LYS A 319 22.59 18.67 0.99
N ALA A 320 23.36 19.04 -0.04
CA ALA A 320 24.79 19.30 0.08
C ALA A 320 25.10 20.71 0.62
N ALA A 321 24.11 21.61 0.69
CA ALA A 321 24.28 22.99 1.13
C ALA A 321 24.24 23.14 2.68
N GLY A 322 25.05 22.34 3.37
CA GLY A 322 25.25 22.40 4.82
C GLY A 322 26.34 23.39 5.25
N LEU A 323 26.53 23.57 6.57
CA LEU A 323 27.50 24.52 7.14
C LEU A 323 28.13 23.99 8.43
N GLU A 324 29.42 24.24 8.66
CA GLU A 324 30.11 23.95 9.93
C GLU A 324 30.18 25.20 10.81
N LEU A 325 29.94 25.05 12.12
CA LEU A 325 29.94 26.13 13.12
C LEU A 325 30.69 25.73 14.41
N GLN A 326 31.06 26.73 15.20
CA GLN A 326 31.62 26.58 16.55
C GLN A 326 30.78 27.40 17.52
N ILE A 327 30.26 26.80 18.60
CA ILE A 327 29.37 27.47 19.55
C ILE A 327 29.88 27.39 21.00
N GLU A 328 29.74 28.48 21.77
CA GLU A 328 30.22 28.56 23.17
C GLU A 328 29.08 28.53 24.21
N ALA A 329 27.85 28.78 23.78
CA ALA A 329 26.67 28.90 24.62
C ALA A 329 25.43 28.42 23.88
N ALA A 330 24.28 28.47 24.56
CA ALA A 330 22.99 28.22 23.92
C ALA A 330 22.85 29.11 22.68
N THR A 331 22.56 28.49 21.54
CA THR A 331 22.60 29.13 20.23
C THR A 331 21.33 28.81 19.44
N THR A 332 20.74 29.84 18.84
CA THR A 332 19.62 29.76 17.90
C THR A 332 20.15 29.89 16.47
N ILE A 333 19.71 29.01 15.57
CA ILE A 333 20.17 28.95 14.18
C ILE A 333 18.95 29.01 13.27
N THR A 334 18.97 29.89 12.27
CA THR A 334 17.87 30.08 11.31
C THR A 334 18.37 29.84 9.89
N LEU A 335 17.60 29.09 9.09
CA LEU A 335 17.82 28.93 7.64
C LEU A 335 16.72 29.67 6.87
N GLU A 336 17.10 30.58 5.96
CA GLU A 336 16.22 31.22 4.98
C GLU A 336 16.48 30.67 3.56
N VAL A 337 15.43 30.44 2.77
CA VAL A 337 15.51 29.87 1.42
C VAL A 337 14.63 30.66 0.45
N LYS A 338 15.16 30.98 -0.72
CA LYS A 338 14.45 31.64 -1.84
C LYS A 338 14.49 30.74 -3.07
N VAL A 339 13.33 30.51 -3.70
CA VAL A 339 13.21 29.74 -4.95
C VAL A 339 13.05 30.69 -6.13
N LYS A 340 13.66 30.35 -7.26
CA LYS A 340 13.67 31.20 -8.46
C LYS A 340 12.26 31.41 -9.00
N GLY A 341 11.85 32.67 -9.17
CA GLY A 341 10.52 33.02 -9.65
C GLY A 341 9.45 33.09 -8.56
N ASN A 342 9.76 32.65 -7.33
CA ASN A 342 8.90 32.85 -6.17
C ASN A 342 9.17 34.23 -5.54
N PRO A 343 8.14 35.05 -5.26
CA PRO A 343 8.32 36.37 -4.66
C PRO A 343 8.72 36.33 -3.18
N GLU A 344 8.50 35.21 -2.46
CA GLU A 344 8.74 35.10 -1.01
C GLU A 344 10.02 34.35 -0.63
N VAL A 345 10.62 34.76 0.49
CA VAL A 345 11.69 34.05 1.19
C VAL A 345 11.10 33.36 2.41
N ARG A 346 11.38 32.07 2.58
CA ARG A 346 10.85 31.24 3.68
C ARG A 346 11.94 30.89 4.68
N ARG A 347 11.60 30.61 5.95
CA ARG A 347 12.59 30.38 7.02
C ARG A 347 12.20 29.31 8.04
N VAL A 348 13.18 28.70 8.72
CA VAL A 348 13.05 27.74 9.84
C VAL A 348 14.13 28.00 10.90
N GLU A 349 13.86 27.66 12.17
CA GLU A 349 14.74 27.94 13.31
C GLU A 349 14.88 26.73 14.25
N HIS A 350 16.12 26.42 14.67
CA HIS A 350 16.45 25.37 15.64
C HIS A 350 17.45 25.84 16.69
N HIS A 351 17.51 25.12 17.81
CA HIS A 351 18.27 25.47 19.02
C HIS A 351 19.26 24.37 19.40
N ILE A 352 20.32 24.75 20.12
CA ILE A 352 21.26 23.81 20.73
C ILE A 352 21.89 24.41 21.99
N THR A 353 22.06 23.61 23.04
CA THR A 353 22.63 24.08 24.32
C THR A 353 23.83 23.22 24.78
N PRO A 354 25.07 23.74 24.83
CA PRO A 354 26.23 22.99 25.32
C PRO A 354 26.36 23.02 26.87
N VAL A 355 26.65 21.88 27.51
CA VAL A 355 26.90 21.69 28.95
C VAL A 355 28.25 21.00 29.15
N VAL A 356 29.09 21.45 30.09
CA VAL A 356 30.43 20.86 30.38
C VAL A 356 30.41 20.20 31.76
N GLU A 357 31.06 19.04 31.93
CA GLU A 357 31.21 18.39 33.24
C GLU A 357 32.09 19.25 34.18
N ASP A 358 31.69 19.39 35.45
CA ASP A 358 32.43 20.18 36.45
C ASP A 358 33.82 19.57 36.73
N ILE A 359 34.84 20.43 36.61
CA ILE A 359 36.27 20.10 36.68
C ILE A 359 36.68 19.71 38.12
N THR A 360 37.51 18.65 38.21
CA THR A 360 38.26 18.23 39.40
C THR A 360 39.01 19.38 40.08
N LEU A 361 38.97 19.47 41.41
CA LEU A 361 39.74 20.46 42.17
C LEU A 361 41.25 20.30 41.90
N PRO A 362 42.03 21.39 41.75
CA PRO A 362 43.48 21.31 41.57
C PRO A 362 44.15 20.57 42.75
N GLY A 363 44.89 19.50 42.46
CA GLY A 363 45.64 18.73 43.47
C GLY A 363 44.93 17.50 44.04
N ASP A 364 43.72 17.18 43.56
CA ASP A 364 42.97 15.99 43.97
C ASP A 364 43.59 14.70 43.39
N MET A 365 43.93 13.74 44.26
CA MET A 365 44.33 12.41 43.83
C MET A 365 43.08 11.53 43.65
N SER A 366 42.34 11.86 42.60
CA SER A 366 41.10 11.21 42.22
C SER A 366 41.31 10.04 41.24
N VAL A 367 40.27 9.22 41.10
CA VAL A 367 40.21 8.17 40.08
C VAL A 367 39.84 8.79 38.73
N LEU A 368 40.57 8.47 37.66
CA LEU A 368 40.17 8.80 36.28
C LEU A 368 38.80 8.17 35.98
N PRO A 369 37.84 8.90 35.39
CA PRO A 369 36.51 8.36 35.13
C PRO A 369 36.61 7.10 34.26
N GLY A 370 36.10 5.98 34.77
CA GLY A 370 35.89 4.81 33.94
C GLY A 370 34.59 5.00 33.14
N ILE A 371 34.66 4.99 31.82
CA ILE A 371 33.46 4.98 30.96
C ILE A 371 32.60 3.76 31.33
N GLY A 372 31.31 3.96 31.60
CA GLY A 372 30.33 2.90 31.86
C GLY A 372 29.67 2.42 30.57
N ASP A 373 28.90 1.32 30.63
CA ASP A 373 28.17 0.78 29.48
C ASP A 373 26.68 0.66 29.78
N LEU A 374 25.82 1.20 28.90
CA LEU A 374 24.38 0.99 28.89
C LEU A 374 23.99 0.00 27.79
N VAL A 375 23.28 -1.07 28.17
CA VAL A 375 22.69 -2.04 27.23
C VAL A 375 21.18 -2.09 27.42
N ILE A 376 20.44 -1.83 26.35
CA ILE A 376 19.02 -2.15 26.23
C ILE A 376 18.90 -3.33 25.26
N GLY A 377 18.20 -4.40 25.66
CA GLY A 377 18.04 -5.61 24.84
C GLY A 377 16.65 -6.22 24.97
N SER A 378 16.34 -7.26 24.19
CA SER A 378 15.01 -7.88 24.17
C SER A 378 14.82 -8.94 25.25
N VAL A 379 13.58 -9.06 25.75
CA VAL A 379 13.15 -10.04 26.76
C VAL A 379 13.96 -9.94 28.06
N ALA A 380 14.93 -10.83 28.27
CA ALA A 380 15.79 -10.86 29.43
C ALA A 380 17.22 -11.17 28.95
N ARG A 381 18.21 -10.65 29.66
CA ARG A 381 19.62 -10.82 29.31
C ARG A 381 19.98 -12.30 29.10
N GLY A 382 20.50 -12.65 27.93
CA GLY A 382 20.85 -14.02 27.52
C GLY A 382 19.69 -14.84 26.94
N LYS A 383 18.51 -14.23 26.74
CA LYS A 383 17.30 -14.83 26.13
C LYS A 383 16.73 -13.92 25.03
N GLU A 384 17.57 -13.09 24.42
CA GLU A 384 17.20 -12.16 23.37
C GLU A 384 16.65 -12.92 22.16
N ILE A 385 15.47 -12.51 21.69
CA ILE A 385 14.84 -13.05 20.46
C ILE A 385 15.03 -12.06 19.31
N PHE A 386 15.04 -10.76 19.64
CA PHE A 386 15.23 -9.65 18.72
C PHE A 386 16.59 -9.00 18.95
N ASP A 387 17.25 -8.62 17.86
CA ASP A 387 18.33 -7.64 17.89
C ASP A 387 17.68 -6.25 17.85
N VAL A 388 17.64 -5.58 19.00
CA VAL A 388 16.93 -4.32 19.15
C VAL A 388 17.54 -3.18 18.35
N THR A 389 18.79 -3.30 17.90
CA THR A 389 19.40 -2.30 17.02
C THR A 389 18.82 -2.39 15.59
N GLN A 390 18.41 -3.59 15.17
CA GLN A 390 17.85 -3.85 13.85
C GLN A 390 16.32 -3.75 13.83
N GLY A 391 15.65 -4.17 14.90
CA GLY A 391 14.19 -4.08 15.01
C GLY A 391 13.61 -4.89 16.17
N ILE A 392 12.66 -4.30 16.88
CA ILE A 392 11.79 -4.98 17.84
C ILE A 392 10.34 -4.46 17.70
N PRO A 393 9.32 -5.33 17.65
CA PRO A 393 7.94 -4.87 17.53
C PRO A 393 7.38 -4.26 18.81
N THR A 394 6.36 -3.42 18.66
CA THR A 394 5.56 -2.98 19.80
C THR A 394 4.86 -4.17 20.47
N GLY A 395 4.61 -4.09 21.78
CA GLY A 395 4.07 -5.19 22.57
C GLY A 395 5.08 -6.28 22.95
N GLU A 396 6.36 -6.13 22.58
CA GLU A 396 7.46 -6.95 23.09
C GLU A 396 8.14 -6.30 24.31
N ALA A 397 8.88 -7.12 25.06
CA ALA A 397 9.57 -6.70 26.29
C ALA A 397 11.03 -6.32 26.03
N LEU A 398 11.50 -5.30 26.74
CA LEU A 398 12.89 -4.88 26.86
C LEU A 398 13.44 -5.18 28.26
N TYR A 399 14.76 -5.32 28.34
CA TYR A 399 15.53 -5.17 29.57
C TYR A 399 16.52 -4.02 29.42
N ALA A 400 16.94 -3.45 30.55
CA ALA A 400 18.00 -2.46 30.62
C ALA A 400 19.04 -2.87 31.66
N HIS A 401 20.30 -2.75 31.30
CA HIS A 401 21.46 -3.05 32.12
C HIS A 401 22.45 -1.88 32.05
N LEU A 402 22.86 -1.36 33.22
CA LEU A 402 23.87 -0.32 33.31
C LEU A 402 25.08 -0.81 34.12
N SER A 403 26.27 -0.72 33.52
CA SER A 403 27.53 -0.88 34.21
C SER A 403 28.17 0.50 34.43
N GLY A 404 28.64 0.76 35.64
CA GLY A 404 29.29 2.02 36.00
C GLY A 404 30.26 1.84 37.16
N ASP A 405 31.03 2.85 37.47
CA ASP A 405 31.97 2.80 38.60
C ASP A 405 31.18 2.61 39.91
N SER A 406 31.52 1.59 40.69
CA SER A 406 30.79 1.25 41.92
C SER A 406 30.85 2.35 42.98
N TYR A 407 31.79 3.29 42.91
CA TYR A 407 31.85 4.49 43.73
C TYR A 407 32.75 5.53 43.05
N ARG A 408 32.68 6.78 43.48
CA ARG A 408 33.66 7.82 43.11
C ARG A 408 34.28 8.40 44.36
N ALA A 409 35.60 8.56 44.38
CA ALA A 409 36.32 9.07 45.54
C ALA A 409 37.54 9.90 45.11
N GLY A 410 37.92 10.83 45.97
CA GLY A 410 39.09 11.68 45.80
C GLY A 410 39.54 12.24 47.14
N TYR A 411 40.81 12.62 47.22
CA TYR A 411 41.42 13.17 48.42
C TYR A 411 42.64 14.03 48.09
N THR A 412 42.95 14.97 48.97
CA THR A 412 44.13 15.85 48.86
C THR A 412 45.11 15.56 49.99
N PRO A 413 46.38 15.21 49.68
CA PRO A 413 47.40 14.99 50.71
C PRO A 413 47.88 16.32 51.30
N LYS A 414 48.23 16.30 52.60
CA LYS A 414 48.85 17.41 53.31
C LYS A 414 50.13 16.97 53.99
N THR A 415 51.23 17.64 53.69
CA THR A 415 52.49 17.43 54.43
C THR A 415 52.42 18.11 55.79
N VAL A 416 52.62 17.34 56.85
CA VAL A 416 52.78 17.84 58.22
C VAL A 416 54.22 17.67 58.64
N GLU A 417 54.94 18.78 58.78
CA GLU A 417 56.35 18.79 59.16
C GLU A 417 56.62 19.75 60.32
N GLY A 418 57.66 19.44 61.08
CA GLY A 418 58.07 20.26 62.22
C GLY A 418 59.46 19.87 62.71
N THR A 419 60.13 20.79 63.39
CA THR A 419 61.45 20.55 63.99
C THR A 419 61.43 20.93 65.46
N LYS A 420 61.90 20.02 66.32
CA LYS A 420 62.02 20.27 67.77
C LYS A 420 63.41 19.91 68.27
N THR A 421 63.90 20.68 69.23
CA THR A 421 65.24 20.49 69.81
C THR A 421 65.13 19.76 71.15
N PHE A 422 65.96 18.73 71.33
CA PHE A 422 66.04 17.89 72.51
C PHE A 422 67.42 18.00 73.15
N VAL A 423 67.50 17.80 74.46
CA VAL A 423 68.74 17.91 75.21
C VAL A 423 69.29 16.51 75.50
N ALA A 424 70.51 16.24 75.06
CA ALA A 424 71.29 15.07 75.43
C ALA A 424 72.38 15.46 76.44
N THR A 425 72.28 14.96 77.66
CA THR A 425 73.26 15.24 78.72
C THR A 425 74.25 14.09 78.82
N ILE A 426 75.51 14.36 78.52
CA ILE A 426 76.60 13.37 78.53
C ILE A 426 77.52 13.68 79.70
N SER A 427 77.65 12.74 80.62
CA SER A 427 78.58 12.84 81.75
C SER A 427 79.69 11.79 81.66
N GLY A 428 80.86 12.09 82.19
CA GLY A 428 82.00 11.17 82.15
C GLY A 428 83.23 11.83 82.71
N SER A 429 84.38 11.23 82.46
CA SER A 429 85.67 11.75 82.91
C SER A 429 86.72 11.63 81.81
N TYR A 430 87.73 12.50 81.85
CA TYR A 430 88.95 12.35 81.06
C TYR A 430 90.16 12.44 81.99
N GLU A 431 91.24 11.79 81.59
CA GLU A 431 92.53 11.82 82.29
C GLU A 431 93.38 12.93 81.71
N GLU A 432 93.87 13.82 82.57
CA GLU A 432 94.77 14.90 82.21
C GLU A 432 96.22 14.38 82.08
N GLU A 433 97.10 15.17 81.45
CA GLU A 433 98.50 14.78 81.18
C GLU A 433 99.33 14.50 82.46
N ASP A 434 98.83 14.90 83.63
CA ASP A 434 99.41 14.67 84.96
C ASP A 434 98.83 13.44 85.70
N GLY A 435 97.90 12.70 85.09
CA GLY A 435 97.24 11.53 85.68
C GLY A 435 96.03 11.83 86.57
N THR A 436 95.57 13.08 86.66
CA THR A 436 94.34 13.44 87.40
C THR A 436 93.08 13.25 86.55
N GLU A 437 91.98 12.78 87.18
CA GLU A 437 90.72 12.50 86.50
C GLU A 437 89.71 13.66 86.68
N THR A 438 89.32 14.32 85.59
CA THR A 438 88.36 15.44 85.64
C THR A 438 86.99 15.01 85.10
N SER A 439 85.96 15.12 85.94
CA SER A 439 84.58 14.84 85.56
C SER A 439 83.96 16.00 84.78
N PHE A 440 83.17 15.70 83.76
CA PHE A 440 82.40 16.68 83.00
C PHE A 440 80.92 16.28 82.92
N SER A 441 80.06 17.27 82.69
CA SER A 441 78.68 17.09 82.25
C SER A 441 78.41 18.10 81.16
N ARG A 442 78.06 17.62 79.96
CA ARG A 442 77.79 18.47 78.79
C ARG A 442 76.38 18.22 78.29
N SER A 443 75.60 19.29 78.18
CA SER A 443 74.28 19.27 77.54
C SER A 443 74.43 19.70 76.09
N ILE A 444 74.03 18.84 75.17
CA ILE A 444 74.06 19.11 73.73
C ILE A 444 72.63 19.13 73.20
N ASN A 445 72.32 20.18 72.47
CA ASN A 445 71.05 20.34 71.77
C ASN A 445 71.08 19.53 70.47
N VAL A 446 70.10 18.64 70.31
CA VAL A 446 69.92 17.78 69.15
C VAL A 446 68.56 18.09 68.54
N SER A 447 68.55 18.67 67.33
CA SER A 447 67.32 18.89 66.58
C SER A 447 66.87 17.61 65.89
N ARG A 448 65.58 17.31 66.01
CA ARG A 448 64.90 16.26 65.26
C ARG A 448 63.74 16.87 64.50
N SER A 449 63.76 16.66 63.19
CA SER A 449 62.64 16.98 62.33
C SER A 449 61.75 15.74 62.18
N TYR A 450 60.46 15.96 61.97
CA TYR A 450 59.53 14.94 61.53
C TYR A 450 58.79 15.46 60.30
N SER A 451 58.39 14.52 59.45
CA SER A 451 57.49 14.76 58.33
C SER A 451 56.61 13.52 58.18
N TYR A 452 55.32 13.73 57.96
CA TYR A 452 54.36 12.70 57.58
C TYR A 452 53.27 13.32 56.71
N LEU A 453 52.57 12.49 55.97
CA LEU A 453 51.46 12.91 55.14
C LEU A 453 50.12 12.63 55.85
N ASP A 454 49.28 13.65 55.92
CA ASP A 454 47.93 13.60 56.44
C ASP A 454 46.90 13.83 55.31
N ILE A 455 45.62 13.70 55.64
CA ILE A 455 44.50 13.88 54.71
C ILE A 455 43.92 15.29 54.93
N ASP A 456 44.05 16.19 53.96
CA ASP A 456 43.47 17.55 54.06
C ASP A 456 41.96 17.51 53.81
N ASN A 457 41.57 16.82 52.72
CA ASN A 457 40.20 16.54 52.36
C ASN A 457 40.07 15.10 51.82
N TYR A 458 38.87 14.52 51.96
CA TYR A 458 38.51 13.21 51.41
C TYR A 458 37.00 13.12 51.21
N TYR A 459 36.56 12.61 50.07
CA TYR A 459 35.14 12.38 49.80
C TYR A 459 34.90 11.02 49.14
N LEU A 460 33.71 10.47 49.38
CA LEU A 460 33.19 9.26 48.73
C LEU A 460 31.74 9.47 48.31
N TYR A 461 31.50 9.25 47.03
CA TYR A 461 30.20 9.16 46.39
C TYR A 461 29.80 7.70 46.16
N THR A 462 28.57 7.34 46.50
CA THR A 462 27.98 6.02 46.24
C THR A 462 26.79 6.14 45.31
N ILE A 463 26.51 5.13 44.50
CA ILE A 463 25.34 5.09 43.61
C ILE A 463 24.05 5.22 44.42
N ASP A 464 23.23 6.21 44.07
CA ASP A 464 21.86 6.38 44.56
C ASP A 464 20.89 5.66 43.63
N LYS A 465 20.92 6.02 42.34
CA LYS A 465 20.02 5.50 41.30
C LYS A 465 20.60 5.72 39.91
N ALA A 466 19.99 5.10 38.91
CA ALA A 466 20.23 5.41 37.52
C ALA A 466 18.92 5.74 36.80
N HIS A 467 18.91 6.81 36.02
CA HIS A 467 17.82 7.09 35.08
C HIS A 467 18.25 6.65 33.69
N ILE A 468 17.45 5.81 33.04
CA ILE A 468 17.71 5.34 31.66
C ILE A 468 16.63 5.90 30.77
N TYR A 469 17.04 6.47 29.64
CA TYR A 469 16.19 7.13 28.67
C TYR A 469 16.29 6.43 27.33
N ASN A 470 15.15 6.11 26.73
CA ASN A 470 15.03 5.62 25.37
C ASN A 470 13.55 5.66 24.95
N TYR A 471 13.31 5.98 23.67
CA TYR A 471 11.97 6.02 23.07
C TYR A 471 11.12 4.76 23.30
N GLY A 472 11.72 3.57 23.29
CA GLY A 472 11.01 2.30 23.46
C GLY A 472 10.57 2.00 24.91
N LEU A 473 11.03 2.77 25.89
CA LEU A 473 10.64 2.62 27.29
C LEU A 473 9.31 3.33 27.56
N LYS A 474 8.55 2.79 28.51
CA LYS A 474 7.35 3.48 29.00
C LYS A 474 7.74 4.84 29.58
N ASP A 475 7.01 5.89 29.19
CA ASP A 475 7.27 7.28 29.56
C ASP A 475 8.69 7.75 29.16
N GLU A 476 9.30 7.07 28.17
CA GLU A 476 10.66 7.27 27.65
C GLU A 476 11.78 7.18 28.70
N LYS A 477 11.44 6.73 29.93
CA LYS A 477 12.34 6.74 31.09
C LYS A 477 12.02 5.60 32.04
N ILE A 478 13.08 4.94 32.52
CA ILE A 478 12.99 4.06 33.70
C ILE A 478 14.00 4.50 34.76
N THR A 479 13.71 4.19 36.02
CA THR A 479 14.63 4.42 37.15
C THR A 479 15.06 3.09 37.74
N LEU A 480 16.36 2.86 37.81
CA LEU A 480 16.97 1.69 38.42
C LEU A 480 17.55 2.07 39.79
N TYR A 481 17.22 1.28 40.81
CA TYR A 481 17.84 1.37 42.13
C TYR A 481 18.84 0.22 42.29
N PRO A 482 20.02 0.47 42.88
CA PRO A 482 21.08 -0.52 42.95
C PRO A 482 20.69 -1.68 43.89
N LYS A 483 20.70 -2.90 43.36
CA LYS A 483 20.41 -4.14 44.11
C LYS A 483 21.70 -4.77 44.62
N ASN A 484 21.67 -5.31 45.84
CA ASN A 484 22.82 -5.97 46.49
C ASN A 484 24.11 -5.11 46.48
N TYR A 485 23.94 -3.81 46.68
CA TYR A 485 24.99 -2.81 46.55
C TYR A 485 25.23 -2.11 47.90
N GLN A 486 26.48 -2.12 48.33
CA GLN A 486 26.98 -1.45 49.53
C GLN A 486 28.44 -1.07 49.29
N VAL A 487 28.83 0.12 49.73
CA VAL A 487 30.22 0.59 49.73
C VAL A 487 30.54 1.07 51.13
N THR A 488 31.68 0.67 51.66
CA THR A 488 32.13 1.05 53.00
C THR A 488 33.44 1.81 52.92
N THR A 489 33.59 2.83 53.78
CA THR A 489 34.81 3.63 53.86
C THR A 489 35.19 3.98 55.29
N SER A 490 36.49 4.09 55.54
CA SER A 490 37.07 4.65 56.75
C SER A 490 38.40 5.35 56.44
N HIS A 491 38.85 6.22 57.34
CA HIS A 491 40.16 6.86 57.25
C HIS A 491 40.85 6.84 58.62
N SER A 492 42.17 6.92 58.62
CA SER A 492 42.99 7.20 59.81
C SER A 492 43.97 8.33 59.49
N PRO A 493 44.04 9.40 60.30
CA PRO A 493 44.95 10.51 60.06
C PRO A 493 46.41 10.09 60.23
N GLY A 494 47.30 10.87 59.62
CA GLY A 494 48.74 10.75 59.85
C GLY A 494 49.10 11.16 61.28
N VAL A 495 50.00 10.43 61.92
CA VAL A 495 50.34 10.64 63.34
C VAL A 495 51.81 10.40 63.64
N ILE A 496 52.30 11.04 64.71
CA ILE A 496 53.56 10.70 65.35
C ILE A 496 53.31 9.54 66.32
N LEU A 497 53.89 8.38 66.06
CA LEU A 497 53.78 7.19 66.92
C LEU A 497 54.72 7.25 68.11
N LYS A 498 55.91 7.85 67.94
CA LYS A 498 56.92 7.96 69.00
C LYS A 498 57.62 9.30 68.94
N HIS A 499 57.60 10.02 70.05
CA HIS A 499 58.34 11.26 70.23
C HIS A 499 59.75 10.98 70.78
N PRO A 500 60.81 11.64 70.25
CA PRO A 500 62.08 11.73 70.93
C PRO A 500 61.91 12.38 72.31
N THR A 501 62.79 12.04 73.24
CA THR A 501 62.80 12.61 74.58
C THR A 501 64.22 13.00 74.95
N ASN A 502 64.37 13.93 75.91
CA ASN A 502 65.68 14.26 76.46
C ASN A 502 66.29 13.02 77.10
N ARG A 503 67.59 12.80 76.90
CA ARG A 503 68.30 11.60 77.40
C ARG A 503 69.56 12.00 78.13
N SER A 504 69.91 11.22 79.15
CA SER A 504 71.18 11.36 79.87
C SER A 504 71.90 10.02 79.88
N ALA A 505 73.21 10.02 79.66
CA ALA A 505 74.03 8.82 79.74
C ALA A 505 75.45 9.16 80.17
N SER A 506 76.07 8.26 80.95
CA SER A 506 77.48 8.35 81.24
C SER A 506 78.30 7.57 80.20
N VAL A 507 79.37 8.19 79.70
CA VAL A 507 80.29 7.55 78.74
C VAL A 507 81.54 6.95 79.40
N GLY A 508 81.60 6.98 80.74
CA GLY A 508 82.78 6.57 81.49
C GLY A 508 83.99 7.43 81.16
N LYS A 509 85.18 6.81 81.13
CA LYS A 509 86.46 7.45 80.86
C LYS A 509 86.70 7.53 79.34
N VAL A 510 86.89 8.74 78.80
CA VAL A 510 87.04 8.99 77.35
C VAL A 510 88.28 9.83 77.04
N THR A 511 88.82 9.72 75.82
CA THR A 511 90.02 10.46 75.38
C THR A 511 89.72 11.92 74.98
N LYS A 512 90.73 12.80 75.09
CA LYS A 512 90.68 14.22 74.70
C LYS A 512 90.43 14.30 73.18
N GLY A 513 89.21 14.66 72.78
CA GLY A 513 88.73 14.60 71.38
C GLY A 513 87.44 13.79 71.15
N TYR A 514 86.82 13.25 72.22
CA TYR A 514 85.57 12.48 72.14
C TYR A 514 84.45 13.22 71.36
N ASN A 515 83.81 12.51 70.42
CA ASN A 515 82.74 13.06 69.59
C ASN A 515 81.42 13.16 70.38
N PHE A 516 81.30 14.20 71.20
CA PHE A 516 80.11 14.46 72.00
C PHE A 516 78.86 14.67 71.14
N MET A 517 78.99 15.29 69.96
CA MET A 517 77.87 15.52 69.05
C MET A 517 77.33 14.20 68.48
N GLY A 518 78.22 13.32 68.02
CA GLY A 518 77.85 11.98 67.53
C GLY A 518 77.21 11.11 68.62
N LYS A 519 77.71 11.19 69.87
CA LYS A 519 77.10 10.50 71.00
C LYS A 519 75.72 11.07 71.34
N ALA A 520 75.58 12.40 71.39
CA ALA A 520 74.30 13.08 71.63
C ALA A 520 73.26 12.71 70.57
N GLN A 521 73.65 12.66 69.29
CA GLN A 521 72.80 12.22 68.20
C GLN A 521 72.40 10.73 68.32
N SER A 522 73.29 9.85 68.81
CA SER A 522 72.93 8.43 69.02
C SER A 522 71.97 8.20 70.20
N MET A 523 71.93 9.11 71.17
CA MET A 523 71.09 8.98 72.37
C MET A 523 69.66 9.44 72.14
N ILE A 524 69.47 10.47 71.31
CA ILE A 524 68.15 11.00 71.00
C ILE A 524 67.57 10.24 69.82
N ASP A 525 66.56 9.43 70.10
CA ASP A 525 65.79 8.70 69.09
C ASP A 525 65.28 9.64 67.98
N HIS A 526 64.98 9.08 66.81
CA HIS A 526 64.24 9.79 65.77
C HIS A 526 62.74 9.70 66.02
N TYR A 527 61.98 10.62 65.42
CA TYR A 527 60.54 10.47 65.35
C TYR A 527 60.19 9.19 64.58
N VAL A 528 59.19 8.46 65.06
CA VAL A 528 58.55 7.40 64.29
C VAL A 528 57.19 7.93 63.90
N THR A 529 56.96 8.13 62.60
CA THR A 529 55.71 8.63 62.04
C THR A 529 54.96 7.53 61.31
N LYS A 530 53.65 7.73 61.13
CA LYS A 530 52.80 6.93 60.26
C LYS A 530 51.97 7.87 59.41
N ASP A 531 51.98 7.67 58.10
CA ASP A 531 51.17 8.45 57.18
C ASP A 531 49.68 8.06 57.28
N GLY A 532 48.82 8.97 56.86
CA GLY A 532 47.38 8.77 56.80
C GLY A 532 47.01 7.58 55.90
N GLN A 533 45.90 6.94 56.21
CA GLN A 533 45.40 5.79 55.44
C GLN A 533 43.92 5.95 55.14
N ILE A 534 43.51 5.57 53.93
CA ILE A 534 42.11 5.53 53.50
C ILE A 534 41.78 4.07 53.17
N THR A 535 40.64 3.58 53.64
CA THR A 535 40.15 2.23 53.35
C THR A 535 38.80 2.29 52.67
N ILE A 536 38.68 1.71 51.46
CA ILE A 536 37.41 1.57 50.73
C ILE A 536 37.22 0.08 50.44
N ASN A 537 36.06 -0.48 50.79
CA ASN A 537 35.73 -1.90 50.57
C ASN A 537 36.84 -2.87 51.02
N ALA A 538 37.35 -2.65 52.25
CA ALA A 538 38.45 -3.39 52.87
C ALA A 538 39.83 -3.30 52.18
N LYS A 539 39.99 -2.45 51.16
CA LYS A 539 41.29 -2.14 50.56
C LYS A 539 41.83 -0.84 51.12
N THR A 540 42.97 -0.92 51.81
CA THR A 540 43.65 0.23 52.43
C THR A 540 44.76 0.75 51.53
N ILE A 541 44.81 2.06 51.33
CA ILE A 541 45.93 2.78 50.72
C ILE A 541 46.62 3.65 51.77
N THR A 542 47.91 3.95 51.57
CA THR A 542 48.66 4.89 52.42
C THR A 542 48.96 6.16 51.63
N VAL A 543 48.73 7.34 52.21
CA VAL A 543 48.98 8.62 51.53
C VAL A 543 50.48 8.76 51.20
N PRO A 544 50.89 9.15 49.97
CA PRO A 544 50.13 9.75 48.87
C PRO A 544 49.88 8.77 47.71
N GLU A 545 49.58 7.50 47.98
CA GLU A 545 49.22 6.58 46.91
C GLU A 545 47.88 6.96 46.26
N PRO A 546 47.76 6.97 44.92
CA PRO A 546 46.48 7.23 44.28
C PRO A 546 45.44 6.18 44.66
N LEU A 547 44.17 6.58 44.74
CA LEU A 547 43.08 5.64 44.97
C LEU A 547 43.00 4.64 43.80
N PRO A 548 42.78 3.34 44.07
CA PRO A 548 42.59 2.38 43.00
C PRO A 548 41.30 2.68 42.22
N PRO A 549 41.27 2.40 40.91
CA PRO A 549 40.05 2.52 40.13
C PRO A 549 38.90 1.75 40.78
N ALA A 550 37.73 2.38 40.83
CA ALA A 550 36.54 1.72 41.34
C ALA A 550 36.19 0.53 40.43
N PRO A 551 35.89 -0.66 40.99
CA PRO A 551 35.41 -1.76 40.17
C PRO A 551 34.06 -1.39 39.56
N LYS A 552 33.77 -1.92 38.37
CA LYS A 552 32.43 -1.79 37.77
C LYS A 552 31.38 -2.50 38.61
N THR A 553 30.17 -1.97 38.60
CA THR A 553 29.01 -2.63 39.20
C THR A 553 28.80 -4.02 38.63
N LYS A 554 28.24 -4.94 39.44
CA LYS A 554 27.88 -6.26 38.95
C LYS A 554 26.68 -6.18 37.99
N PRO A 555 26.52 -7.13 37.05
CA PRO A 555 25.44 -7.09 36.07
C PRO A 555 24.02 -6.93 36.65
N GLU A 556 23.77 -7.52 37.82
CA GLU A 556 22.50 -7.51 38.52
C GLU A 556 22.23 -6.24 39.35
N THR A 557 23.26 -5.41 39.58
CA THR A 557 23.16 -4.25 40.47
C THR A 557 22.20 -3.22 39.91
N LEU A 558 22.38 -2.79 38.66
CA LEU A 558 21.50 -1.86 37.96
C LEU A 558 20.87 -2.61 36.77
N TYR A 559 19.79 -3.35 37.06
CA TYR A 559 19.10 -4.19 36.08
C TYR A 559 17.58 -4.20 36.28
N ALA A 560 16.86 -4.02 35.16
CA ALA A 560 15.42 -4.25 35.05
C ALA A 560 15.09 -5.01 33.76
N THR A 561 14.03 -5.81 33.80
CA THR A 561 13.50 -6.60 32.67
C THR A 561 11.98 -6.48 32.64
N GLY A 562 11.33 -6.92 31.56
CA GLY A 562 9.88 -6.87 31.41
C GLY A 562 9.32 -5.48 31.08
N GLN A 563 10.13 -4.59 30.52
CA GLN A 563 9.70 -3.26 30.10
C GLN A 563 8.99 -3.36 28.75
N ILE A 564 7.66 -3.32 28.74
CA ILE A 564 6.87 -3.52 27.51
C ILE A 564 6.87 -2.26 26.65
N ILE A 565 7.21 -2.41 25.37
CA ILE A 565 7.04 -1.35 24.37
C ILE A 565 5.54 -1.14 24.13
N LEU A 566 5.04 0.08 24.31
CA LEU A 566 3.62 0.39 24.15
C LEU A 566 3.14 0.03 22.74
N SER A 567 1.99 -0.65 22.63
CA SER A 567 1.42 -1.09 21.34
C SER A 567 1.09 0.06 20.39
N THR A 568 0.91 1.27 20.92
CA THR A 568 0.61 2.51 20.19
C THR A 568 1.86 3.26 19.73
N LEU A 569 3.06 2.79 20.08
CA LEU A 569 4.30 3.49 19.77
C LEU A 569 4.60 3.43 18.26
N ALA A 570 4.93 4.58 17.66
CA ALA A 570 5.29 4.66 16.27
C ALA A 570 6.58 3.85 15.97
N ASN A 571 6.67 3.31 14.76
CA ASN A 571 7.94 2.79 14.26
C ASN A 571 8.96 3.94 14.19
N LYS A 572 10.14 3.74 14.77
CA LYS A 572 11.25 4.67 14.67
C LYS A 572 12.56 3.91 14.65
N LYS A 573 13.46 4.33 13.77
CA LYS A 573 14.78 3.72 13.61
C LYS A 573 15.79 4.35 14.56
N ASP A 574 16.73 3.55 15.01
CA ASP A 574 17.98 3.98 15.65
C ASP A 574 17.78 4.97 16.81
N GLN A 575 16.74 4.79 17.63
CA GLN A 575 16.42 5.74 18.70
C GLN A 575 17.50 5.68 19.79
N PRO A 576 18.10 6.83 20.15
CA PRO A 576 19.26 6.87 21.03
C PRO A 576 18.88 6.41 22.45
N SER A 577 19.86 5.83 23.14
CA SER A 577 19.75 5.43 24.54
C SER A 577 20.81 6.16 25.36
N ARG A 578 20.42 6.66 26.52
CA ARG A 578 21.36 7.29 27.48
C ARG A 578 20.98 6.98 28.92
N ALA A 579 21.95 7.02 29.82
CA ALA A 579 21.73 6.91 31.24
C ALA A 579 22.36 8.07 32.01
N GLU A 580 21.71 8.47 33.09
CA GLU A 580 22.25 9.32 34.15
C GLU A 580 22.48 8.44 35.38
N LEU A 581 23.74 8.12 35.66
CA LEU A 581 24.14 7.43 36.87
C LEU A 581 24.34 8.47 37.98
N VAL A 582 23.40 8.50 38.93
CA VAL A 582 23.38 9.46 40.02
C VAL A 582 24.09 8.86 41.22
N TYR A 583 25.14 9.54 41.66
CA TYR A 583 25.82 9.26 42.90
C TYR A 583 25.43 10.30 43.96
N GLN A 584 25.34 9.84 45.21
CA GLN A 584 25.12 10.68 46.38
C GLN A 584 26.36 10.69 47.27
N LEU A 585 26.70 11.86 47.81
CA LEU A 585 27.81 12.02 48.73
C LEU A 585 27.51 11.22 50.01
N ASN A 586 28.31 10.18 50.25
CA ASN A 586 28.15 9.24 51.35
C ASN A 586 29.11 9.54 52.50
N TYR A 587 30.30 10.05 52.19
CA TYR A 587 31.33 10.37 53.15
C TYR A 587 32.08 11.63 52.73
N ASP A 588 32.37 12.52 53.68
CA ASP A 588 33.05 13.79 53.43
C ASP A 588 33.91 14.22 54.61
N ILE A 589 35.09 14.76 54.31
CA ILE A 589 36.00 15.47 55.19
C ILE A 589 36.50 16.69 54.42
N ASN A 590 36.10 17.89 54.84
CA ASN A 590 36.63 19.18 54.35
C ASN A 590 36.67 19.35 52.82
N SER A 591 35.87 18.62 52.03
CA SER A 591 35.99 18.65 50.56
C SER A 591 35.10 19.69 49.86
N ALA A 592 34.09 20.22 50.55
CA ALA A 592 33.10 21.17 50.00
C ALA A 592 32.42 20.69 48.69
N ARG A 593 32.25 19.37 48.54
CA ARG A 593 31.65 18.73 47.36
C ARG A 593 30.11 18.83 47.35
N PRO A 594 29.46 18.88 46.17
CA PRO A 594 28.00 18.90 46.08
C PRO A 594 27.38 17.60 46.59
N GLN A 595 26.12 17.65 47.04
CA GLN A 595 25.43 16.47 47.60
C GLN A 595 25.26 15.32 46.58
N THR A 596 25.27 15.64 45.28
CA THR A 596 25.08 14.68 44.19
C THR A 596 26.13 14.88 43.10
N HIS A 597 26.55 13.78 42.48
CA HIS A 597 27.39 13.74 41.29
C HIS A 597 26.68 12.91 40.22
N ILE A 598 26.59 13.39 38.98
CA ILE A 598 25.92 12.67 37.88
C ILE A 598 26.99 12.26 36.87
N THR A 599 26.88 11.04 36.34
CA THR A 599 27.69 10.56 35.20
C THR A 599 26.75 10.18 34.07
N HIS A 600 27.00 10.72 32.89
CA HIS A 600 26.23 10.41 31.69
C HIS A 600 26.86 9.24 30.92
N ILE A 601 26.06 8.27 30.51
CA ILE A 601 26.54 7.05 29.84
C ILE A 601 25.70 6.81 28.57
N PRO A 602 26.32 6.80 27.37
CA PRO A 602 25.61 6.43 26.13
C PRO A 602 25.32 4.91 26.11
N GLY A 603 24.28 4.51 25.37
CA GLY A 603 23.93 3.11 25.16
C GLY A 603 23.62 2.79 23.70
N ASN A 604 23.40 1.50 23.42
CA ASN A 604 23.00 1.07 22.09
C ASN A 604 21.65 1.66 21.67
N PRO A 605 21.46 1.98 20.38
CA PRO A 605 20.17 2.46 19.90
C PRO A 605 19.12 1.34 19.90
N VAL A 606 17.85 1.74 19.88
CA VAL A 606 16.70 0.83 19.76
C VAL A 606 15.86 1.23 18.55
N THR A 607 15.64 0.27 17.65
CA THR A 607 14.74 0.40 16.49
C THR A 607 13.40 -0.25 16.81
N VAL A 608 12.34 0.54 16.93
CA VAL A 608 10.96 0.05 17.10
C VAL A 608 10.38 -0.18 15.71
N HIS A 609 10.03 -1.42 15.38
CA HIS A 609 9.48 -1.76 14.07
C HIS A 609 8.43 -2.89 14.18
N THR A 610 7.16 -2.56 14.03
CA THR A 610 6.07 -3.54 14.10
C THR A 610 5.79 -4.16 12.73
N PRO A 611 6.06 -5.47 12.53
CA PRO A 611 5.95 -6.12 11.24
C PRO A 611 4.51 -6.57 10.92
N VAL A 612 4.14 -6.46 9.65
CA VAL A 612 2.97 -7.08 9.03
C VAL A 612 3.32 -7.64 7.66
N VAL A 613 2.58 -8.66 7.23
CA VAL A 613 2.74 -9.34 5.94
C VAL A 613 1.42 -9.43 5.19
N CYS A 614 1.49 -9.40 3.86
CA CYS A 614 0.38 -9.41 2.92
C CYS A 614 0.68 -10.37 1.75
N TYR A 615 0.34 -11.65 1.94
CA TYR A 615 0.51 -12.70 0.92
C TYR A 615 -0.84 -13.37 0.58
N PRO A 616 -1.80 -12.63 0.02
CA PRO A 616 -3.09 -13.18 -0.37
C PRO A 616 -2.96 -14.06 -1.62
N THR A 617 -3.86 -15.03 -1.75
CA THR A 617 -4.05 -15.83 -2.96
C THR A 617 -5.54 -16.01 -3.21
N ILE A 618 -5.93 -16.11 -4.49
CA ILE A 618 -7.31 -16.37 -4.89
C ILE A 618 -7.33 -17.72 -5.59
N THR A 619 -8.22 -18.61 -5.15
CA THR A 619 -8.45 -19.93 -5.73
C THR A 619 -9.81 -19.94 -6.41
N THR A 620 -9.84 -20.44 -7.65
CA THR A 620 -11.02 -20.43 -8.53
C THR A 620 -11.18 -21.78 -9.21
N GLN A 621 -12.39 -22.09 -9.67
CA GLN A 621 -12.65 -23.33 -10.40
C GLN A 621 -12.40 -23.13 -11.90
N LEU A 622 -11.20 -23.47 -12.36
CA LEU A 622 -10.81 -23.31 -13.77
C LEU A 622 -11.70 -24.09 -14.76
N GLN A 623 -12.37 -25.15 -14.28
CA GLN A 623 -13.34 -25.93 -15.06
C GLN A 623 -14.59 -25.14 -15.49
N ASP A 624 -14.77 -23.93 -14.98
CA ASP A 624 -15.87 -23.04 -15.31
C ASP A 624 -15.49 -21.95 -16.33
N VAL A 625 -14.21 -21.84 -16.69
CA VAL A 625 -13.72 -20.83 -17.63
C VAL A 625 -14.03 -21.25 -19.06
N LEU A 626 -14.99 -20.56 -19.68
CA LEU A 626 -15.52 -20.86 -21.01
C LEU A 626 -15.10 -19.83 -22.07
N THR A 627 -14.28 -18.86 -21.69
CA THR A 627 -13.62 -17.91 -22.61
C THR A 627 -12.58 -18.63 -23.46
N LEU A 628 -12.55 -18.35 -24.76
CA LEU A 628 -11.63 -18.99 -25.71
C LEU A 628 -10.20 -18.45 -25.64
N ARG A 629 -10.01 -17.22 -25.13
CA ARG A 629 -8.71 -16.55 -25.02
C ARG A 629 -8.50 -15.89 -23.65
N PRO A 630 -8.46 -16.66 -22.55
CA PRO A 630 -8.21 -16.11 -21.24
C PRO A 630 -6.76 -15.61 -21.13
N GLU A 631 -6.57 -14.50 -20.44
CA GLU A 631 -5.27 -13.97 -20.06
C GLU A 631 -4.65 -14.83 -18.94
N ARG A 632 -3.84 -15.81 -19.35
CA ARG A 632 -3.28 -16.83 -18.44
C ARG A 632 -2.37 -16.31 -17.33
N ASN A 633 -1.94 -15.05 -17.39
CA ASN A 633 -1.18 -14.38 -16.33
C ASN A 633 -2.10 -13.70 -15.28
N LYS A 634 -3.42 -13.76 -15.44
CA LYS A 634 -4.43 -13.21 -14.53
C LYS A 634 -5.24 -14.33 -13.89
N THR A 635 -5.71 -14.08 -12.67
CA THR A 635 -6.64 -14.98 -11.98
C THR A 635 -8.00 -14.93 -12.67
N GLN A 636 -8.52 -16.09 -13.04
CA GLN A 636 -9.76 -16.22 -13.80
C GLN A 636 -10.95 -16.32 -12.85
N LEU A 637 -11.85 -15.34 -12.89
CA LEU A 637 -13.09 -15.31 -12.12
C LEU A 637 -14.30 -15.37 -13.04
N VAL A 638 -15.25 -16.24 -12.71
CA VAL A 638 -16.39 -16.54 -13.55
C VAL A 638 -17.65 -15.92 -12.97
N LEU A 639 -18.36 -15.13 -13.75
CA LEU A 639 -19.60 -14.50 -13.34
C LEU A 639 -20.63 -15.58 -12.95
N GLY A 640 -21.29 -15.39 -11.80
CA GLY A 640 -22.24 -16.33 -11.22
C GLY A 640 -21.59 -17.51 -10.49
N GLU A 641 -20.28 -17.49 -10.24
CA GLU A 641 -19.57 -18.52 -9.48
C GLU A 641 -18.92 -17.94 -8.22
N ALA A 642 -18.64 -18.82 -7.27
CA ALA A 642 -17.90 -18.48 -6.06
C ALA A 642 -16.38 -18.72 -6.22
N PHE A 643 -15.59 -17.95 -5.49
CA PHE A 643 -14.14 -18.08 -5.38
C PHE A 643 -13.69 -17.98 -3.92
N THR A 644 -12.51 -18.53 -3.63
CA THR A 644 -11.95 -18.55 -2.27
C THR A 644 -10.73 -17.66 -2.21
N LEU A 645 -10.73 -16.72 -1.27
CA LEU A 645 -9.60 -15.90 -0.88
C LEU A 645 -8.88 -16.57 0.29
N SER A 646 -7.56 -16.82 0.17
CA SER A 646 -6.69 -17.16 1.30
C SER A 646 -5.77 -15.98 1.61
N TYR A 647 -5.79 -15.48 2.84
CA TYR A 647 -5.09 -14.26 3.25
C TYR A 647 -4.39 -14.39 4.62
N PRO A 648 -3.31 -15.19 4.71
CA PRO A 648 -2.65 -15.49 5.98
C PRO A 648 -1.94 -14.28 6.61
N ALA A 649 -1.80 -14.31 7.94
CA ALA A 649 -0.88 -13.46 8.71
C ALA A 649 0.53 -14.06 8.81
N THR A 650 0.77 -15.19 8.14
CA THR A 650 2.07 -15.86 8.07
C THR A 650 2.74 -15.56 6.73
N GLY A 651 4.05 -15.33 6.74
CA GLY A 651 4.83 -15.13 5.53
C GLY A 651 6.25 -14.66 5.84
N GLN A 652 7.02 -14.41 4.79
CA GLN A 652 8.39 -13.90 4.90
C GLN A 652 8.39 -12.38 5.17
N HIS A 653 9.19 -11.95 6.15
CA HIS A 653 9.56 -10.54 6.38
C HIS A 653 11.09 -10.37 6.26
N LEU A 654 11.67 -9.32 6.85
CA LEU A 654 13.11 -9.08 6.97
C LEU A 654 13.82 -10.29 7.62
N ASN A 655 15.00 -10.62 7.11
CA ASN A 655 15.82 -11.71 7.63
C ASN A 655 16.72 -11.23 8.79
N ILE A 656 16.07 -10.77 9.87
CA ILE A 656 16.72 -10.29 11.11
C ILE A 656 16.21 -11.09 12.32
N PRO A 657 16.95 -11.17 13.43
CA PRO A 657 16.54 -11.96 14.61
C PRO A 657 15.13 -11.58 15.11
N GLY A 658 14.27 -12.57 15.29
CA GLY A 658 12.88 -12.39 15.71
C GLY A 658 11.88 -12.13 14.58
N TYR A 659 12.35 -11.90 13.35
CA TYR A 659 11.56 -11.76 12.12
C TYR A 659 11.74 -13.02 11.25
N GLY A 660 11.67 -12.90 9.91
CA GLY A 660 11.80 -14.01 8.96
C GLY A 660 10.45 -14.59 8.49
N ASN A 661 10.42 -15.90 8.19
CA ASN A 661 9.19 -16.58 7.79
C ASN A 661 8.43 -17.11 9.01
N ARG A 662 7.37 -16.41 9.45
CA ARG A 662 6.58 -16.76 10.64
C ARG A 662 5.20 -16.10 10.67
N SER A 663 4.44 -16.38 11.72
CA SER A 663 3.16 -15.69 11.99
C SER A 663 3.39 -14.30 12.58
N TYR A 664 2.70 -13.32 12.02
CA TYR A 664 2.63 -11.92 12.43
C TYR A 664 1.23 -11.53 12.91
N GLU A 665 0.43 -12.52 13.34
CA GLU A 665 -0.93 -12.30 13.81
C GLU A 665 -0.96 -11.39 15.04
N LYS A 666 -0.02 -11.55 15.99
CA LYS A 666 0.09 -10.70 17.20
C LYS A 666 0.26 -9.21 16.86
N THR A 667 0.90 -8.90 15.73
CA THR A 667 1.23 -7.53 15.32
C THR A 667 0.31 -7.00 14.23
N THR A 668 -0.60 -7.83 13.69
CA THR A 668 -1.60 -7.43 12.69
C THR A 668 -2.92 -7.10 13.39
N SER A 669 -3.39 -5.85 13.29
CA SER A 669 -4.70 -5.46 13.83
C SER A 669 -5.84 -5.89 12.92
N ASN A 670 -5.67 -5.76 11.60
CA ASN A 670 -6.73 -6.02 10.64
C ASN A 670 -6.17 -6.39 9.26
N LYS A 671 -6.97 -7.10 8.46
CA LYS A 671 -6.72 -7.44 7.07
C LYS A 671 -7.93 -7.04 6.24
N GLN A 672 -7.67 -6.27 5.20
CA GLN A 672 -8.73 -5.74 4.34
C GLN A 672 -8.51 -6.10 2.88
N VAL A 673 -9.61 -6.28 2.16
CA VAL A 673 -9.68 -6.54 0.73
C VAL A 673 -10.55 -5.48 0.06
N ARG A 674 -10.21 -5.10 -1.17
CA ARG A 674 -11.02 -4.25 -2.03
C ARG A 674 -11.10 -4.88 -3.41
N PHE A 675 -12.32 -5.04 -3.91
CA PHE A 675 -12.58 -5.57 -5.24
C PHE A 675 -12.89 -4.42 -6.19
N SER A 676 -12.39 -4.46 -7.43
CA SER A 676 -12.78 -3.51 -8.49
C SER A 676 -14.15 -3.83 -9.11
N PHE A 677 -14.90 -4.74 -8.50
CA PHE A 677 -16.17 -5.30 -8.93
C PHE A 677 -17.01 -5.67 -7.70
N ASP A 678 -18.31 -5.81 -7.88
CA ASP A 678 -19.21 -6.16 -6.78
C ASP A 678 -19.05 -7.63 -6.39
N VAL A 679 -19.19 -7.95 -5.10
CA VAL A 679 -19.22 -9.33 -4.61
C VAL A 679 -20.23 -9.51 -3.49
N TYR A 680 -20.60 -10.75 -3.22
CA TYR A 680 -21.29 -11.15 -1.99
C TYR A 680 -20.36 -12.03 -1.15
N THR A 681 -20.45 -11.93 0.17
CA THR A 681 -19.81 -12.91 1.06
C THR A 681 -20.51 -14.27 0.95
N GLY A 682 -19.77 -15.38 1.00
CA GLY A 682 -20.33 -16.73 0.88
C GLY A 682 -20.30 -17.30 -0.53
N THR A 683 -21.16 -18.26 -0.82
CA THR A 683 -21.17 -19.04 -2.07
C THR A 683 -22.23 -18.60 -3.08
N ASP A 684 -23.12 -17.70 -2.70
CA ASP A 684 -24.24 -17.21 -3.51
C ASP A 684 -24.59 -15.74 -3.18
N ASP A 685 -25.69 -15.24 -3.74
CA ASP A 685 -26.16 -13.86 -3.55
C ASP A 685 -26.94 -13.63 -2.24
N THR A 686 -26.93 -14.59 -1.30
CA THR A 686 -27.66 -14.48 -0.02
C THR A 686 -26.83 -13.85 1.10
N GLY A 687 -25.51 -13.75 0.94
CA GLY A 687 -24.63 -13.14 1.91
C GLY A 687 -24.65 -11.61 1.89
N THR A 688 -23.69 -11.00 2.60
CA THR A 688 -23.55 -9.54 2.61
C THR A 688 -22.98 -9.03 1.28
N PHE A 689 -23.70 -8.10 0.64
CA PHE A 689 -23.25 -7.37 -0.55
C PHE A 689 -22.09 -6.43 -0.22
N ILE A 690 -21.04 -6.47 -1.03
CA ILE A 690 -19.87 -5.59 -0.97
C ILE A 690 -19.75 -4.91 -2.33
N PRO A 691 -20.00 -3.59 -2.42
CA PRO A 691 -19.87 -2.86 -3.68
C PRO A 691 -18.41 -2.72 -4.11
N ALA A 692 -18.20 -2.61 -5.42
CA ALA A 692 -16.91 -2.32 -6.03
C ALA A 692 -16.26 -1.06 -5.42
N GLY A 693 -14.93 -1.08 -5.29
CA GLY A 693 -14.13 0.07 -4.84
C GLY A 693 -14.09 0.29 -3.33
N ILE A 694 -14.78 -0.52 -2.53
CA ILE A 694 -14.81 -0.36 -1.07
C ILE A 694 -13.88 -1.34 -0.35
N TRP A 695 -13.12 -0.85 0.63
CA TRP A 695 -12.34 -1.69 1.54
C TRP A 695 -13.25 -2.42 2.52
N HIS A 696 -13.07 -3.73 2.62
CA HIS A 696 -13.83 -4.60 3.49
C HIS A 696 -12.91 -5.44 4.38
N ASP A 697 -13.27 -5.59 5.65
CA ASP A 697 -12.56 -6.44 6.60
C ASP A 697 -12.74 -7.92 6.25
N VAL A 698 -11.65 -8.65 6.14
CA VAL A 698 -11.69 -10.08 5.81
C VAL A 698 -12.03 -10.85 7.09
N LYS A 699 -13.29 -11.27 7.21
CA LYS A 699 -13.75 -12.15 8.30
C LYS A 699 -13.31 -13.58 8.02
N LEU A 700 -12.24 -14.01 8.67
CA LEU A 700 -11.74 -15.37 8.58
C LEU A 700 -12.63 -16.35 9.37
N ASN A 701 -12.86 -17.54 8.82
CA ASN A 701 -13.71 -18.55 9.45
C ASN A 701 -13.02 -19.12 10.71
N THR A 702 -13.52 -18.77 11.89
CA THR A 702 -12.92 -19.15 13.19
C THR A 702 -13.31 -20.55 13.69
N ASN A 703 -14.04 -21.34 12.90
CA ASN A 703 -14.65 -22.61 13.34
C ASN A 703 -13.76 -23.87 13.26
N THR A 704 -12.45 -23.74 13.07
CA THR A 704 -11.53 -24.88 13.13
C THR A 704 -10.39 -24.58 14.10
N ASN A 705 -10.22 -25.44 15.12
CA ASN A 705 -9.12 -25.42 16.10
C ASN A 705 -7.73 -25.72 15.49
N THR A 706 -7.52 -25.33 14.23
CA THR A 706 -6.27 -25.41 13.48
C THR A 706 -5.91 -23.99 13.05
N ASN A 707 -4.73 -23.51 13.46
CA ASN A 707 -4.13 -22.19 13.15
C ASN A 707 -3.87 -21.95 11.64
N THR A 708 -4.76 -22.33 10.73
CA THR A 708 -4.49 -22.35 9.29
C THR A 708 -5.54 -21.73 8.39
N ASN A 709 -6.77 -21.44 8.84
CA ASN A 709 -7.82 -21.11 7.86
C ASN A 709 -8.02 -19.61 7.72
N ALA A 710 -7.01 -18.99 7.09
CA ALA A 710 -7.06 -17.64 6.58
C ALA A 710 -7.94 -17.52 5.32
N GLU A 711 -9.04 -18.27 5.25
CA GLU A 711 -9.88 -18.36 4.06
C GLU A 711 -11.23 -17.67 4.23
N ALA A 712 -11.68 -17.01 3.15
CA ALA A 712 -13.00 -16.43 3.01
C ALA A 712 -13.54 -16.73 1.61
N THR A 713 -14.81 -17.11 1.50
CA THR A 713 -15.46 -17.36 0.22
C THR A 713 -16.28 -16.15 -0.19
N TYR A 714 -16.21 -15.79 -1.46
CA TYR A 714 -17.00 -14.73 -2.06
C TYR A 714 -17.71 -15.25 -3.31
N TYR A 715 -18.90 -14.73 -3.56
CA TYR A 715 -19.68 -14.98 -4.76
C TYR A 715 -19.59 -13.76 -5.69
N LEU A 716 -19.29 -14.03 -6.96
CA LEU A 716 -19.21 -13.01 -8.00
C LEU A 716 -20.56 -12.91 -8.73
N PRO A 717 -21.39 -11.89 -8.45
CA PRO A 717 -22.71 -11.79 -9.05
C PRO A 717 -22.66 -11.46 -10.54
N SER A 718 -23.68 -11.94 -11.24
CA SER A 718 -23.80 -11.91 -12.71
C SER A 718 -23.91 -10.52 -13.32
N HIS A 719 -24.29 -9.50 -12.55
CA HIS A 719 -24.47 -8.13 -13.03
C HIS A 719 -23.16 -7.36 -13.20
N ASN A 720 -22.04 -7.92 -12.73
CA ASN A 720 -20.72 -7.38 -13.04
C ASN A 720 -20.43 -7.51 -14.53
N ARG A 721 -19.70 -6.51 -15.06
CA ARG A 721 -19.23 -6.53 -16.45
C ARG A 721 -18.02 -7.44 -16.59
N GLU A 722 -17.95 -8.12 -17.73
CA GLU A 722 -16.76 -8.85 -18.14
C GLU A 722 -15.61 -7.85 -18.37
N THR A 723 -14.41 -8.17 -17.91
CA THR A 723 -13.26 -7.28 -18.05
C THR A 723 -11.95 -8.02 -17.85
N THR A 724 -10.92 -7.58 -18.57
CA THR A 724 -9.55 -8.02 -18.36
C THR A 724 -8.77 -7.09 -17.42
N THR A 725 -9.33 -5.94 -17.04
CA THR A 725 -8.64 -4.94 -16.20
C THR A 725 -9.03 -5.01 -14.72
N GLY A 726 -9.70 -6.08 -14.30
CA GLY A 726 -10.11 -6.28 -12.91
C GLY A 726 -8.92 -6.37 -11.96
N GLN A 727 -9.11 -5.87 -10.74
CA GLN A 727 -8.10 -5.90 -9.68
C GLN A 727 -8.73 -6.25 -8.34
N VAL A 728 -7.99 -7.03 -7.56
CA VAL A 728 -8.27 -7.24 -6.14
C VAL A 728 -7.08 -6.74 -5.33
N GLN A 729 -7.33 -5.77 -4.46
CA GLN A 729 -6.31 -5.09 -3.67
C GLN A 729 -6.43 -5.50 -2.21
N PHE A 730 -5.28 -5.59 -1.54
CA PHE A 730 -5.18 -6.10 -0.18
C PHE A 730 -4.32 -5.18 0.66
N ARG A 731 -4.67 -5.01 1.93
CA ARG A 731 -3.80 -4.36 2.92
C ARG A 731 -3.88 -5.04 4.28
N SER A 732 -2.72 -5.22 4.90
CA SER A 732 -2.58 -5.70 6.27
C SER A 732 -2.12 -4.52 7.14
N LEU A 733 -2.86 -4.28 8.22
CA LEU A 733 -2.70 -3.14 9.10
C LEU A 733 -2.02 -3.59 10.40
N PRO A 734 -0.95 -2.91 10.87
CA PRO A 734 -0.33 -3.24 12.13
C PRO A 734 -1.14 -2.72 13.33
N ILE A 735 -0.85 -3.24 14.52
CA ILE A 735 -1.46 -2.78 15.79
C ILE A 735 -1.06 -1.36 16.18
N ASN A 736 0.08 -0.87 15.69
CA ASN A 736 0.59 0.47 15.98
C ASN A 736 0.36 1.45 14.82
N LEU A 737 -0.60 1.17 13.94
CA LEU A 737 -0.88 2.01 12.78
C LEU A 737 -1.29 3.42 13.25
N PRO A 738 -0.51 4.47 12.92
CA PRO A 738 -0.83 5.82 13.37
C PRO A 738 -2.02 6.42 12.61
N SER A 739 -2.13 6.11 11.32
CA SER A 739 -3.22 6.53 10.44
C SER A 739 -3.32 5.52 9.29
N LEU A 740 -4.53 5.32 8.74
CA LEU A 740 -4.74 4.51 7.54
C LEU A 740 -3.94 5.03 6.34
N LEU A 741 -3.47 6.27 6.41
CA LEU A 741 -2.68 6.96 5.40
C LEU A 741 -1.16 6.73 5.49
N ALA A 742 -0.70 5.98 6.49
CA ALA A 742 0.71 5.65 6.60
C ALA A 742 1.24 5.01 5.29
N PRO A 743 2.52 5.24 4.93
CA PRO A 743 3.13 4.59 3.79
C PRO A 743 3.06 3.05 3.87
N HIS A 744 3.29 2.40 2.74
CA HIS A 744 3.20 0.95 2.64
C HIS A 744 4.28 0.38 1.73
N ASN A 745 4.53 -0.92 1.88
CA ASN A 745 5.31 -1.69 0.94
C ASN A 745 4.49 -2.87 0.42
N PHE A 746 4.87 -3.40 -0.74
CA PHE A 746 4.33 -4.64 -1.26
C PHE A 746 4.83 -5.84 -0.45
N ALA A 747 3.94 -6.82 -0.24
CA ALA A 747 4.14 -8.09 0.45
C ALA A 747 4.43 -8.01 1.97
N TYR A 748 5.25 -7.08 2.43
CA TYR A 748 5.55 -6.88 3.84
C TYR A 748 6.12 -5.48 4.07
N ASN A 749 5.91 -4.92 5.26
CA ASN A 749 6.33 -3.56 5.58
C ASN A 749 7.82 -3.51 5.94
N LYS A 750 8.70 -3.44 4.93
CA LYS A 750 10.16 -3.52 5.11
C LYS A 750 10.80 -2.21 5.57
N ASP A 751 10.25 -1.09 5.14
CA ASP A 751 10.79 0.24 5.42
C ASP A 751 10.17 0.79 6.70
N ILE A 752 10.95 1.48 7.54
CA ILE A 752 10.50 1.91 8.88
C ILE A 752 9.25 2.81 8.83
N GLU A 753 9.18 3.69 7.83
CA GLU A 753 8.07 4.61 7.59
C GLU A 753 6.87 3.93 6.91
N ALA A 754 7.05 2.74 6.35
CA ALA A 754 5.96 1.96 5.80
C ALA A 754 5.33 1.11 6.91
N TYR A 755 4.11 1.44 7.31
CA TYR A 755 3.41 0.69 8.36
C TYR A 755 2.64 -0.49 7.80
N LYS A 756 2.09 -0.35 6.59
CA LYS A 756 1.21 -1.36 6.00
C LYS A 756 1.98 -2.26 5.03
N ALA A 757 1.50 -3.48 4.91
CA ALA A 757 1.84 -4.37 3.80
C ALA A 757 0.65 -4.47 2.85
N VAL A 758 0.89 -4.34 1.55
CA VAL A 758 -0.15 -4.44 0.51
C VAL A 758 0.17 -5.50 -0.52
N ALA A 759 -0.85 -5.94 -1.25
CA ALA A 759 -0.71 -6.76 -2.42
C ALA A 759 -1.83 -6.45 -3.41
N GLU A 760 -1.63 -6.81 -4.66
CA GLU A 760 -2.62 -6.69 -5.72
C GLU A 760 -2.60 -7.95 -6.56
N ILE A 761 -3.79 -8.47 -6.87
CA ILE A 761 -3.97 -9.62 -7.74
C ILE A 761 -4.80 -9.15 -8.94
N PRO A 762 -4.22 -9.13 -10.17
CA PRO A 762 -5.00 -8.86 -11.36
C PRO A 762 -5.94 -10.03 -11.67
N VAL A 763 -7.16 -9.71 -12.03
CA VAL A 763 -8.20 -10.70 -12.34
C VAL A 763 -8.83 -10.42 -13.71
N GLU A 764 -9.27 -11.49 -14.35
CA GLU A 764 -10.15 -11.44 -15.51
C GLU A 764 -11.53 -11.93 -15.08
N LEU A 765 -12.56 -11.12 -15.35
CA LEU A 765 -13.96 -11.49 -15.15
C LEU A 765 -14.53 -11.95 -16.48
N SER A 766 -14.99 -13.20 -16.54
CA SER A 766 -15.56 -13.80 -17.74
C SER A 766 -16.98 -14.30 -17.54
N GLY A 767 -17.79 -14.18 -18.59
CA GLY A 767 -19.10 -14.80 -18.69
C GLY A 767 -19.06 -16.31 -18.96
N THR A 768 -20.23 -16.93 -19.05
CA THR A 768 -20.38 -18.37 -19.35
C THR A 768 -21.53 -18.68 -20.29
N LEU A 769 -21.43 -19.85 -20.92
CA LEU A 769 -22.51 -20.53 -21.64
C LEU A 769 -22.90 -21.79 -20.85
N SER A 770 -24.18 -21.99 -20.60
CA SER A 770 -24.66 -23.13 -19.80
C SER A 770 -26.11 -23.51 -20.10
N ASN A 771 -26.62 -24.50 -19.38
CA ASN A 771 -27.99 -25.00 -19.33
C ASN A 771 -28.60 -25.36 -20.69
N PHE A 772 -27.88 -26.06 -21.57
CA PHE A 772 -28.42 -26.48 -22.85
C PHE A 772 -29.48 -27.54 -22.59
N THR A 773 -30.71 -27.24 -22.99
CA THR A 773 -31.87 -28.06 -22.66
C THR A 773 -32.71 -28.27 -23.90
N ILE A 774 -33.05 -29.52 -24.22
CA ILE A 774 -34.14 -29.81 -25.15
C ILE A 774 -35.45 -29.71 -24.38
N THR A 775 -36.29 -28.76 -24.78
CA THR A 775 -37.53 -28.37 -24.09
C THR A 775 -38.78 -28.97 -24.73
N GLY A 776 -38.66 -29.54 -25.93
CA GLY A 776 -39.76 -30.24 -26.57
C GLY A 776 -39.39 -30.80 -27.94
N ILE A 777 -40.19 -31.76 -28.42
CA ILE A 777 -40.01 -32.42 -29.71
C ILE A 777 -41.37 -32.53 -30.39
N THR A 778 -41.43 -32.29 -31.70
CA THR A 778 -42.68 -32.32 -32.48
C THR A 778 -43.06 -33.72 -32.98
N ASP A 779 -42.16 -34.69 -32.86
CA ASP A 779 -42.43 -36.11 -33.11
C ASP A 779 -43.48 -36.63 -32.12
N PRO A 780 -44.63 -37.15 -32.59
CA PRO A 780 -45.67 -37.69 -31.72
C PRO A 780 -45.18 -38.73 -30.71
N ALA A 781 -44.14 -39.50 -31.03
CA ALA A 781 -43.56 -40.47 -30.11
C ALA A 781 -42.96 -39.81 -28.85
N TRP A 782 -42.56 -38.55 -28.95
CA TRP A 782 -41.91 -37.79 -27.88
C TRP A 782 -42.84 -36.77 -27.22
N VAL A 783 -43.98 -36.41 -27.82
CA VAL A 783 -44.87 -35.36 -27.28
C VAL A 783 -45.25 -35.59 -25.82
N ASP A 784 -45.61 -36.82 -25.46
CA ASP A 784 -46.04 -37.16 -24.08
C ASP A 784 -44.87 -37.22 -23.08
N HIS A 785 -43.63 -37.44 -23.54
CA HIS A 785 -42.43 -37.37 -22.70
C HIS A 785 -42.30 -36.01 -22.02
N PHE A 786 -42.65 -34.95 -22.75
CA PHE A 786 -42.58 -33.56 -22.29
C PHE A 786 -43.86 -33.11 -21.56
N LYS A 787 -44.96 -33.89 -21.60
CA LYS A 787 -46.17 -33.57 -20.84
C LYS A 787 -45.99 -33.94 -19.37
N GLN A 788 -45.96 -32.96 -18.48
CA GLN A 788 -46.21 -33.18 -17.04
C GLN A 788 -47.59 -32.62 -16.65
N ALA A 789 -48.20 -33.20 -15.61
CA ALA A 789 -49.51 -32.81 -15.08
C ALA A 789 -49.53 -31.40 -14.47
N ASN A 790 -48.35 -30.87 -14.12
CA ASN A 790 -48.17 -29.55 -13.52
C ASN A 790 -47.34 -28.67 -14.48
N SER A 791 -47.42 -27.35 -14.34
CA SER A 791 -46.99 -26.33 -15.31
C SER A 791 -45.53 -26.33 -15.80
N THR A 792 -44.67 -27.27 -15.40
CA THR A 792 -43.26 -27.38 -15.82
C THR A 792 -43.06 -28.46 -16.91
N PHE A 793 -42.22 -28.20 -17.91
CA PHE A 793 -41.82 -29.24 -18.88
C PHE A 793 -40.78 -30.17 -18.26
N ARG A 794 -40.81 -31.46 -18.63
CA ARG A 794 -39.67 -32.35 -18.38
C ARG A 794 -38.58 -32.02 -19.41
N ALA A 795 -37.39 -31.59 -18.97
CA ALA A 795 -36.22 -31.56 -19.85
C ALA A 795 -35.85 -32.99 -20.28
N ALA A 796 -35.41 -33.18 -21.52
CA ALA A 796 -34.90 -34.48 -21.95
C ALA A 796 -33.46 -34.70 -21.49
N ASP A 797 -33.15 -35.92 -21.07
CA ASP A 797 -31.77 -36.35 -20.77
C ASP A 797 -30.94 -36.36 -22.06
N LEU A 798 -29.93 -35.50 -22.17
CA LEU A 798 -29.10 -35.40 -23.39
C LEU A 798 -28.17 -36.61 -23.59
N PRO A 799 -27.97 -37.08 -24.84
CA PRO A 799 -28.72 -36.70 -26.04
C PRO A 799 -30.11 -37.32 -26.05
N VAL A 800 -31.03 -36.71 -26.78
CA VAL A 800 -32.31 -37.35 -27.13
C VAL A 800 -32.03 -38.52 -28.08
N MET A 801 -32.27 -39.75 -27.61
CA MET A 801 -31.99 -40.97 -28.35
C MET A 801 -32.92 -42.12 -27.93
N ALA A 802 -32.88 -43.22 -28.69
CA ALA A 802 -33.52 -44.46 -28.30
C ALA A 802 -32.97 -44.94 -26.92
N GLY A 803 -33.85 -45.49 -26.10
CA GLY A 803 -33.64 -45.88 -24.71
C GLY A 803 -34.00 -44.79 -23.69
N LYS A 804 -34.14 -43.52 -24.11
CA LYS A 804 -34.37 -42.39 -23.18
C LYS A 804 -35.80 -41.85 -23.15
N ASN A 805 -36.66 -42.36 -24.03
CA ASN A 805 -38.07 -42.02 -23.96
C ASN A 805 -38.74 -42.86 -22.86
N ASN A 806 -39.14 -42.19 -21.78
CA ASN A 806 -39.78 -42.81 -20.62
C ASN A 806 -41.26 -43.20 -20.83
N GLN A 807 -41.84 -42.92 -22.00
CA GLN A 807 -43.23 -43.28 -22.29
C GLN A 807 -43.34 -44.77 -22.59
N GLN A 808 -44.37 -45.42 -22.03
CA GLN A 808 -44.60 -46.84 -22.21
C GLN A 808 -44.74 -47.18 -23.71
N GLY A 809 -43.93 -48.13 -24.18
CA GLY A 809 -43.92 -48.55 -25.60
C GLY A 809 -43.14 -47.64 -26.55
N MET A 810 -42.52 -46.56 -26.06
CA MET A 810 -41.74 -45.64 -26.89
C MET A 810 -40.24 -45.69 -26.62
N SER A 811 -39.76 -46.57 -25.74
CA SER A 811 -38.34 -46.65 -25.36
C SER A 811 -37.40 -46.73 -26.56
N ASP A 812 -37.75 -47.49 -27.60
CA ASP A 812 -36.85 -47.75 -28.74
C ASP A 812 -36.91 -46.66 -29.83
N GLN A 813 -37.65 -45.57 -29.60
CA GLN A 813 -37.86 -44.51 -30.58
C GLN A 813 -36.81 -43.39 -30.40
N ALA A 814 -36.00 -43.17 -31.43
CA ALA A 814 -35.31 -41.90 -31.63
C ALA A 814 -36.22 -40.94 -32.42
N VAL A 815 -35.74 -39.73 -32.75
CA VAL A 815 -36.56 -38.75 -33.47
C VAL A 815 -36.65 -39.14 -34.96
N LYS A 816 -37.83 -39.01 -35.59
CA LYS A 816 -37.96 -39.27 -37.04
C LYS A 816 -37.56 -38.03 -37.85
N LEU A 817 -36.99 -38.25 -39.04
CA LEU A 817 -36.63 -37.17 -39.96
C LEU A 817 -37.84 -36.29 -40.29
N GLY A 818 -37.64 -34.98 -40.36
CA GLY A 818 -38.70 -33.99 -40.58
C GLY A 818 -39.34 -33.43 -39.30
N TYR A 819 -39.13 -34.04 -38.13
CA TYR A 819 -39.57 -33.46 -36.86
C TYR A 819 -38.49 -32.58 -36.22
N LYS A 820 -38.97 -31.51 -35.59
CA LYS A 820 -38.18 -30.49 -34.90
C LYS A 820 -37.97 -30.83 -33.44
N ILE A 821 -36.75 -30.54 -32.97
CA ILE A 821 -36.46 -30.33 -31.56
C ILE A 821 -36.54 -28.84 -31.23
N ARG A 822 -37.02 -28.51 -30.04
CA ARG A 822 -36.97 -27.17 -29.43
C ARG A 822 -35.92 -27.20 -28.34
N PHE A 823 -35.04 -26.21 -28.31
CA PHE A 823 -34.02 -26.11 -27.28
C PHE A 823 -33.93 -24.69 -26.71
N SER A 824 -33.27 -24.60 -25.56
CA SER A 824 -32.80 -23.36 -24.98
C SER A 824 -31.40 -23.53 -24.39
N LEU A 825 -30.66 -22.45 -24.24
CA LEU A 825 -29.45 -22.38 -23.44
C LEU A 825 -29.34 -21.00 -22.78
N GLU A 826 -28.41 -20.84 -21.86
CA GLU A 826 -28.23 -19.62 -21.08
C GLU A 826 -26.83 -19.05 -21.26
N THR A 827 -26.77 -17.72 -21.22
CA THR A 827 -25.52 -16.95 -21.13
C THR A 827 -25.55 -16.14 -19.85
N ASN A 828 -24.38 -16.03 -19.24
CA ASN A 828 -24.14 -15.19 -18.07
C ASN A 828 -23.04 -14.19 -18.42
N GLY A 829 -23.24 -12.91 -18.12
CA GLY A 829 -22.31 -11.85 -18.48
C GLY A 829 -22.82 -10.95 -19.61
N ASP A 830 -21.89 -10.40 -20.39
CA ASP A 830 -22.11 -9.19 -21.19
C ASP A 830 -22.81 -9.43 -22.53
N MET A 831 -23.51 -10.55 -22.70
CA MET A 831 -24.31 -10.82 -23.92
C MET A 831 -25.65 -10.06 -23.93
N THR A 832 -25.64 -8.78 -23.55
CA THR A 832 -26.81 -7.90 -23.43
C THR A 832 -27.02 -6.97 -24.63
N GLY A 833 -26.07 -6.87 -25.55
CA GLY A 833 -26.14 -6.17 -26.82
C GLY A 833 -27.15 -6.73 -27.82
N ASN A 834 -27.53 -5.94 -28.83
CA ASN A 834 -28.36 -6.37 -29.96
C ASN A 834 -27.52 -6.99 -31.08
N ASP A 835 -26.22 -6.74 -31.01
CA ASP A 835 -25.11 -7.22 -31.83
C ASP A 835 -24.41 -8.44 -31.21
N ASP A 836 -24.93 -8.95 -30.09
CA ASP A 836 -24.49 -10.23 -29.53
C ASP A 836 -25.25 -11.38 -30.18
N ILE A 837 -24.51 -12.44 -30.50
CA ILE A 837 -25.08 -13.60 -31.18
C ILE A 837 -24.48 -14.91 -30.67
N LEU A 838 -25.26 -15.98 -30.80
CA LEU A 838 -24.78 -17.35 -30.67
C LEU A 838 -24.79 -18.02 -32.03
N LEU A 839 -23.67 -18.62 -32.39
CA LEU A 839 -23.51 -19.40 -33.61
C LEU A 839 -23.35 -20.87 -33.22
N ILE A 840 -24.26 -21.71 -33.70
CA ILE A 840 -24.25 -23.16 -33.47
C ILE A 840 -23.91 -23.86 -34.78
N THR A 841 -22.80 -24.60 -34.78
CA THR A 841 -22.35 -25.37 -35.95
C THR A 841 -22.73 -26.84 -35.75
N PRO A 842 -23.76 -27.34 -36.45
CA PRO A 842 -24.11 -28.76 -36.39
C PRO A 842 -23.11 -29.61 -37.16
N SER A 843 -22.82 -30.80 -36.66
CA SER A 843 -22.07 -31.84 -37.37
C SER A 843 -22.77 -33.20 -37.25
N TYR A 844 -22.51 -34.07 -38.22
CA TYR A 844 -23.31 -35.28 -38.43
C TYR A 844 -22.44 -36.53 -38.43
N ASN A 845 -22.83 -37.49 -37.60
CA ASN A 845 -22.26 -38.83 -37.60
C ASN A 845 -23.38 -39.86 -37.76
N HIS A 846 -23.10 -40.94 -38.48
CA HIS A 846 -23.94 -42.12 -38.47
C HIS A 846 -23.49 -43.07 -37.37
N ILE A 847 -24.45 -43.58 -36.60
CA ILE A 847 -24.29 -44.63 -35.62
C ILE A 847 -25.04 -45.86 -36.13
N ASP A 848 -24.33 -46.95 -36.38
CA ASP A 848 -24.95 -48.18 -36.85
C ASP A 848 -25.67 -48.96 -35.73
N GLU A 849 -26.30 -50.09 -36.08
CA GLU A 849 -27.02 -50.96 -35.12
C GLU A 849 -26.11 -51.56 -34.03
N SER A 850 -24.79 -51.59 -34.25
CA SER A 850 -23.80 -52.05 -33.26
C SER A 850 -23.28 -50.93 -32.35
N GLY A 851 -23.65 -49.67 -32.63
CA GLY A 851 -23.16 -48.50 -31.92
C GLY A 851 -21.88 -47.89 -32.53
N THR A 852 -21.42 -48.36 -33.68
CA THR A 852 -20.20 -47.87 -34.34
C THR A 852 -20.46 -46.52 -35.01
N ARG A 853 -19.58 -45.54 -34.73
CA ARG A 853 -19.66 -44.16 -35.23
C ARG A 853 -18.83 -43.94 -36.49
N GLN A 854 -19.40 -43.26 -37.48
CA GLN A 854 -18.67 -42.74 -38.64
C GLN A 854 -19.17 -41.35 -39.08
N PRO A 855 -18.29 -40.44 -39.53
CA PRO A 855 -18.71 -39.15 -40.06
C PRO A 855 -19.44 -39.30 -41.40
N VAL A 856 -20.50 -38.51 -41.61
CA VAL A 856 -21.36 -38.61 -42.80
C VAL A 856 -21.65 -37.26 -43.43
N ASP A 857 -21.94 -37.27 -44.73
CA ASP A 857 -22.59 -36.16 -45.43
C ASP A 857 -24.08 -36.46 -45.55
N LEU A 858 -24.90 -35.41 -45.40
CA LEU A 858 -26.36 -35.50 -45.53
C LEU A 858 -26.80 -34.83 -46.82
N TYR A 859 -27.77 -35.44 -47.50
CA TYR A 859 -28.43 -34.88 -48.68
C TYR A 859 -29.93 -34.93 -48.47
N TYR A 860 -30.69 -34.02 -49.07
CA TYR A 860 -32.14 -34.14 -49.13
C TYR A 860 -32.61 -34.22 -50.59
N GLU A 861 -33.60 -35.07 -50.83
CA GLU A 861 -34.18 -35.25 -52.16
C GLU A 861 -35.10 -34.07 -52.51
N THR A 862 -34.93 -33.55 -53.72
CA THR A 862 -35.81 -32.57 -54.35
C THR A 862 -36.27 -33.08 -55.71
N SER A 863 -37.20 -32.38 -56.34
CA SER A 863 -37.60 -32.67 -57.72
C SER A 863 -36.45 -32.53 -58.73
N GLN A 864 -35.35 -31.87 -58.35
CA GLN A 864 -34.17 -31.63 -59.19
C GLN A 864 -32.99 -32.55 -58.83
N GLY A 865 -33.19 -33.51 -57.92
CA GLY A 865 -32.17 -34.45 -57.44
C GLY A 865 -31.77 -34.22 -55.99
N PHE A 866 -30.61 -34.75 -55.59
CA PHE A 866 -30.09 -34.71 -54.23
C PHE A 866 -29.26 -33.44 -54.01
N ILE A 867 -29.65 -32.63 -53.03
CA ILE A 867 -28.91 -31.44 -52.61
C ILE A 867 -28.17 -31.75 -51.32
N LYS A 868 -26.85 -31.47 -51.28
CA LYS A 868 -26.03 -31.66 -50.08
C LYS A 868 -26.40 -30.58 -49.07
N LEU A 869 -26.70 -31.00 -47.83
CA LEU A 869 -26.95 -30.09 -46.73
C LEU A 869 -25.68 -29.28 -46.45
N GLY A 870 -25.82 -27.95 -46.36
CA GLY A 870 -24.75 -26.98 -46.20
C GLY A 870 -23.97 -26.61 -47.48
N SER A 871 -24.37 -27.10 -48.66
CA SER A 871 -23.76 -26.66 -49.93
C SER A 871 -24.33 -25.33 -50.43
N ASP A 872 -23.68 -24.70 -51.42
CA ASP A 872 -24.18 -23.47 -52.06
C ASP A 872 -25.57 -23.62 -52.71
N LYS A 873 -26.03 -24.86 -52.94
CA LYS A 873 -27.36 -25.17 -53.46
C LYS A 873 -28.38 -25.48 -52.36
N ASP A 874 -27.96 -25.52 -51.10
CA ASP A 874 -28.86 -25.76 -49.96
C ASP A 874 -29.74 -24.52 -49.74
N THR A 875 -31.04 -24.74 -49.80
CA THR A 875 -32.07 -23.72 -49.58
C THR A 875 -32.90 -24.00 -48.32
N MET A 876 -32.56 -25.04 -47.56
CA MET A 876 -33.28 -25.40 -46.35
C MET A 876 -32.91 -24.44 -45.22
N THR A 877 -33.94 -23.84 -44.61
CA THR A 877 -33.75 -22.95 -43.46
C THR A 877 -34.40 -23.53 -42.21
N ASN A 878 -33.62 -23.58 -41.14
CA ASN A 878 -34.16 -23.82 -39.81
C ASN A 878 -34.83 -22.53 -39.33
N THR A 879 -36.05 -22.65 -38.82
CA THR A 879 -36.81 -21.50 -38.32
C THR A 879 -37.49 -21.87 -37.02
N MET A 880 -37.75 -20.88 -36.17
CA MET A 880 -38.42 -21.08 -34.89
C MET A 880 -39.53 -20.06 -34.63
N VAL A 881 -40.39 -20.37 -33.66
CA VAL A 881 -41.32 -19.40 -33.07
C VAL A 881 -40.97 -19.24 -31.59
N LEU A 882 -40.68 -18.00 -31.16
CA LEU A 882 -40.29 -17.72 -29.78
C LEU A 882 -41.48 -17.87 -28.82
N ASN A 883 -42.62 -17.22 -29.10
CA ASN A 883 -43.83 -17.34 -28.28
C ASN A 883 -44.72 -18.54 -28.67
N ASP A 884 -44.10 -19.69 -28.95
CA ASP A 884 -44.83 -20.94 -29.15
C ASP A 884 -45.42 -21.40 -27.79
N PRO A 885 -46.74 -21.68 -27.67
CA PRO A 885 -47.34 -22.16 -26.44
C PRO A 885 -46.67 -23.43 -25.88
N ALA A 886 -46.07 -24.25 -26.76
CA ALA A 886 -45.29 -25.42 -26.39
C ALA A 886 -43.96 -25.10 -25.69
N ARG A 887 -43.53 -23.83 -25.60
CA ARG A 887 -42.38 -23.40 -24.79
C ARG A 887 -42.78 -22.97 -23.38
N LYS A 888 -44.08 -22.72 -23.13
CA LYS A 888 -44.63 -22.23 -21.84
C LYS A 888 -43.78 -21.09 -21.24
N LEU A 889 -43.46 -20.08 -22.06
CA LEU A 889 -42.77 -18.89 -21.59
C LEU A 889 -43.59 -18.22 -20.48
N GLN A 890 -42.93 -17.79 -19.41
CA GLN A 890 -43.58 -17.05 -18.34
C GLN A 890 -43.82 -15.60 -18.80
N GLU A 891 -45.01 -15.09 -18.54
CA GLU A 891 -45.39 -13.72 -18.91
C GLU A 891 -44.45 -12.69 -18.26
N GLU A 892 -44.06 -12.92 -17.00
CA GLU A 892 -43.10 -12.07 -16.29
C GLU A 892 -41.74 -11.97 -17.01
N THR A 893 -41.21 -13.08 -17.54
CA THR A 893 -39.94 -13.07 -18.28
C THR A 893 -40.02 -12.20 -19.54
N ILE A 894 -41.14 -12.26 -20.26
CA ILE A 894 -41.37 -11.40 -21.44
C ILE A 894 -41.44 -9.95 -21.01
N GLN A 895 -42.20 -9.63 -19.95
CA GLN A 895 -42.31 -8.27 -19.43
C GLN A 895 -40.96 -7.71 -18.95
N ASN A 896 -40.17 -8.50 -18.23
CA ASN A 896 -38.84 -8.11 -17.78
C ASN A 896 -37.89 -7.86 -18.97
N THR A 897 -37.97 -8.71 -20.00
CA THR A 897 -37.20 -8.51 -21.23
C THR A 897 -37.54 -7.20 -21.91
N VAL A 898 -38.84 -6.91 -22.04
CA VAL A 898 -39.38 -5.68 -22.64
C VAL A 898 -38.91 -4.43 -21.86
N LYS A 899 -38.91 -4.49 -20.52
CA LYS A 899 -38.39 -3.40 -19.66
C LYS A 899 -36.90 -3.14 -19.90
N VAL A 900 -36.09 -4.20 -19.97
CA VAL A 900 -34.65 -4.08 -20.25
C VAL A 900 -34.42 -3.43 -21.62
N LEU A 901 -35.06 -3.94 -22.68
CA LEU A 901 -34.89 -3.40 -24.03
C LEU A 901 -35.32 -1.94 -24.15
N SER A 902 -36.40 -1.56 -23.46
CA SER A 902 -36.86 -0.17 -23.36
C SER A 902 -35.82 0.71 -22.64
N ALA A 903 -35.27 0.23 -21.52
CA ALA A 903 -34.25 0.95 -20.75
C ALA A 903 -32.92 1.14 -21.51
N GLN A 904 -32.55 0.18 -22.35
CA GLN A 904 -31.33 0.21 -23.17
C GLN A 904 -31.38 1.23 -24.32
N LYS A 905 -32.53 1.88 -24.59
CA LYS A 905 -32.69 2.93 -25.62
C LYS A 905 -32.04 2.58 -26.96
N ARG A 906 -32.42 1.44 -27.55
CA ARG A 906 -31.83 0.85 -28.78
C ARG A 906 -31.84 1.72 -30.06
N ASN A 907 -32.19 3.01 -29.99
CA ASN A 907 -32.26 3.95 -31.11
C ASN A 907 -33.08 3.44 -32.32
N ASN A 908 -33.95 2.46 -32.11
CA ASN A 908 -34.82 1.85 -33.12
C ASN A 908 -36.24 2.44 -33.09
N GLY A 909 -36.53 3.37 -32.18
CA GLY A 909 -37.81 4.05 -32.05
C GLY A 909 -38.94 3.21 -31.43
N PHE A 910 -38.65 2.03 -30.89
CA PHE A 910 -39.66 1.18 -30.26
C PHE A 910 -39.96 1.58 -28.81
N THR A 911 -41.25 1.62 -28.49
CA THR A 911 -41.78 1.76 -27.14
C THR A 911 -41.84 0.40 -26.42
N GLU A 912 -42.07 0.42 -25.10
CA GLU A 912 -42.31 -0.80 -24.32
C GLU A 912 -43.48 -1.64 -24.90
N ALA A 913 -44.54 -0.98 -25.37
CA ALA A 913 -45.67 -1.63 -26.03
C ALA A 913 -45.30 -2.28 -27.38
N ASP A 914 -44.39 -1.66 -28.14
CA ASP A 914 -43.90 -2.22 -29.41
C ASP A 914 -43.10 -3.49 -29.18
N TYR A 915 -42.19 -3.48 -28.21
CA TYR A 915 -41.45 -4.68 -27.81
C TYR A 915 -42.38 -5.77 -27.30
N LEU A 916 -43.36 -5.43 -26.45
CA LEU A 916 -44.32 -6.41 -25.96
C LEU A 916 -45.06 -7.10 -27.10
N LYS A 917 -45.48 -6.35 -28.14
CA LYS A 917 -46.12 -6.92 -29.34
C LYS A 917 -45.19 -7.85 -30.11
N ILE A 918 -43.91 -7.52 -30.22
CA ILE A 918 -42.91 -8.36 -30.91
C ILE A 918 -42.73 -9.69 -30.17
N PHE A 919 -42.60 -9.67 -28.84
CA PHE A 919 -42.32 -10.87 -28.05
C PHE A 919 -43.56 -11.71 -27.72
N THR A 920 -44.77 -11.13 -27.76
CA THR A 920 -46.02 -11.88 -27.60
C THR A 920 -46.58 -12.41 -28.93
N GLY A 921 -46.08 -11.94 -30.08
CA GLY A 921 -46.46 -12.45 -31.37
C GLY A 921 -45.86 -13.83 -31.68
N GLN A 922 -46.62 -14.68 -32.38
CA GLN A 922 -46.15 -15.97 -32.89
C GLN A 922 -45.47 -15.82 -34.26
N TYR A 923 -44.42 -15.00 -34.31
CA TYR A 923 -43.68 -14.75 -35.54
C TYR A 923 -42.64 -15.84 -35.78
N GLN A 924 -42.62 -16.40 -36.99
CA GLN A 924 -41.55 -17.28 -37.44
C GLN A 924 -40.28 -16.47 -37.66
N LYS A 925 -39.18 -16.92 -37.05
CA LYS A 925 -37.85 -16.31 -37.13
C LYS A 925 -36.90 -17.25 -37.85
N ASP A 926 -36.14 -16.73 -38.79
CA ASP A 926 -35.07 -17.46 -39.46
C ASP A 926 -33.89 -17.66 -38.53
N LEU A 927 -33.30 -18.85 -38.55
CA LEU A 927 -32.09 -19.21 -37.83
C LEU A 927 -30.94 -19.52 -38.79
N ALA A 928 -31.14 -19.48 -40.10
CA ALA A 928 -30.13 -19.90 -41.07
C ALA A 928 -28.98 -18.90 -41.18
N TYR A 929 -27.75 -19.40 -41.05
CA TYR A 929 -26.54 -18.72 -41.49
C TYR A 929 -25.62 -19.74 -42.16
N LYS A 930 -25.61 -19.76 -43.50
CA LYS A 930 -24.98 -20.83 -44.28
C LYS A 930 -25.51 -22.20 -43.79
N ASP A 931 -24.64 -23.09 -43.36
CA ASP A 931 -24.94 -24.42 -42.81
C ASP A 931 -25.12 -24.45 -41.28
N LYS A 932 -25.22 -23.28 -40.64
CA LYS A 932 -25.23 -23.10 -39.17
C LYS A 932 -26.55 -22.52 -38.67
N LEU A 933 -26.75 -22.58 -37.35
CA LEU A 933 -27.83 -21.85 -36.67
C LEU A 933 -27.30 -20.56 -36.05
N LEU A 934 -28.01 -19.47 -36.29
CA LEU A 934 -27.71 -18.14 -35.78
C LEU A 934 -28.82 -17.70 -34.83
N LEU A 935 -28.48 -17.52 -33.55
CA LEU A 935 -29.37 -16.93 -32.56
C LEU A 935 -28.93 -15.48 -32.33
N THR A 936 -29.89 -14.56 -32.45
CA THR A 936 -29.73 -13.10 -32.30
C THR A 936 -30.64 -12.58 -31.18
N GLU A 937 -30.71 -11.27 -30.98
CA GLU A 937 -31.63 -10.66 -30.01
C GLU A 937 -33.09 -11.14 -30.16
N ALA A 938 -33.53 -11.47 -31.38
CA ALA A 938 -34.87 -11.98 -31.65
C ALA A 938 -35.17 -13.36 -31.03
N GLN A 939 -34.15 -14.05 -30.53
CA GLN A 939 -34.22 -15.36 -29.88
C GLN A 939 -33.85 -15.32 -28.39
N LYS A 940 -33.64 -14.12 -27.83
CA LYS A 940 -33.09 -13.90 -26.49
C LYS A 940 -34.15 -13.32 -25.55
N LEU A 941 -34.22 -13.84 -24.33
CA LEU A 941 -34.98 -13.25 -23.22
C LEU A 941 -34.04 -13.00 -22.04
N TYR A 942 -34.31 -11.95 -21.28
CA TYR A 942 -33.58 -11.62 -20.05
C TYR A 942 -34.21 -12.33 -18.85
N ILE A 943 -33.40 -13.08 -18.11
CA ILE A 943 -33.83 -13.96 -17.01
C ILE A 943 -33.09 -13.67 -15.69
N GLY A 944 -32.33 -12.58 -15.62
CA GLY A 944 -31.61 -12.21 -14.41
C GLY A 944 -32.58 -11.95 -13.25
N THR A 945 -32.22 -12.44 -12.07
CA THR A 945 -32.95 -12.24 -10.82
C THR A 945 -31.93 -12.12 -9.69
N SER A 946 -32.24 -11.34 -8.65
CA SER A 946 -31.47 -11.37 -7.40
C SER A 946 -32.40 -11.48 -6.21
N SER A 947 -32.03 -12.31 -5.23
CA SER A 947 -32.75 -12.48 -3.98
C SER A 947 -32.59 -11.26 -3.04
N GLN A 948 -31.48 -10.52 -3.20
CA GLN A 948 -31.09 -9.37 -2.37
C GLN A 948 -30.64 -8.17 -3.21
N SER A 949 -31.39 -7.82 -4.26
CA SER A 949 -31.11 -6.63 -5.08
C SER A 949 -30.78 -5.42 -4.18
N PRO A 950 -29.53 -4.91 -4.19
CA PRO A 950 -29.19 -3.70 -3.45
C PRO A 950 -30.11 -2.58 -3.92
N LYS A 951 -30.70 -1.81 -3.01
CA LYS A 951 -31.65 -0.72 -3.35
C LYS A 951 -31.05 0.34 -4.30
N GLU A 952 -29.73 0.30 -4.47
CA GLU A 952 -28.93 1.27 -5.22
C GLU A 952 -28.68 0.84 -6.68
N LEU A 953 -28.80 -0.45 -7.03
CA LEU A 953 -28.58 -0.91 -8.41
C LEU A 953 -29.85 -0.77 -9.28
N PRO A 954 -29.74 -0.28 -10.53
CA PRO A 954 -30.87 -0.26 -11.45
C PRO A 954 -31.40 -1.67 -11.70
N GLN A 955 -32.71 -1.87 -11.53
CA GLN A 955 -33.35 -3.16 -11.75
C GLN A 955 -33.07 -3.74 -13.16
N SER A 956 -32.96 -2.89 -14.18
CA SER A 956 -32.64 -3.33 -15.55
C SER A 956 -31.27 -4.00 -15.66
N LEU A 957 -30.28 -3.57 -14.87
CA LEU A 957 -28.93 -4.15 -14.87
C LEU A 957 -28.96 -5.60 -14.34
N ILE A 958 -29.72 -5.84 -13.27
CA ILE A 958 -29.86 -7.17 -12.67
C ILE A 958 -30.63 -8.09 -13.61
N LEU A 959 -31.71 -7.60 -14.21
CA LEU A 959 -32.51 -8.37 -15.15
C LEU A 959 -31.70 -8.76 -16.40
N GLU A 960 -30.89 -7.84 -16.93
CA GLU A 960 -30.14 -8.08 -18.16
C GLU A 960 -28.94 -9.01 -17.98
N ALA A 961 -28.40 -9.16 -16.77
CA ALA A 961 -27.17 -9.90 -16.46
C ALA A 961 -27.13 -11.37 -16.90
N ARG A 962 -28.31 -12.01 -17.00
CA ARG A 962 -28.45 -13.38 -17.50
C ARG A 962 -29.44 -13.43 -18.63
N GLN A 963 -29.10 -14.16 -19.69
CA GLN A 963 -29.92 -14.25 -20.88
C GLN A 963 -30.20 -15.71 -21.22
N LYS A 964 -31.41 -15.97 -21.71
CA LYS A 964 -31.85 -17.27 -22.18
C LYS A 964 -32.16 -17.20 -23.67
N TRP A 965 -31.49 -18.07 -24.41
CA TRP A 965 -31.57 -18.16 -25.87
C TRP A 965 -32.40 -19.36 -26.27
N TYR A 966 -33.19 -19.22 -27.31
CA TYR A 966 -34.11 -20.24 -27.78
C TYR A 966 -33.82 -20.59 -29.23
N GLY A 967 -33.98 -21.87 -29.59
CA GLY A 967 -33.81 -22.34 -30.95
C GLY A 967 -34.74 -23.49 -31.31
N GLU A 968 -34.75 -23.82 -32.60
CA GLU A 968 -35.32 -25.06 -33.15
C GLU A 968 -34.34 -25.66 -34.15
N PHE A 969 -34.30 -26.98 -34.22
CA PHE A 969 -33.50 -27.69 -35.19
C PHE A 969 -34.27 -28.89 -35.74
N TYR A 970 -34.16 -29.11 -37.04
CA TYR A 970 -34.62 -30.33 -37.70
C TYR A 970 -33.79 -30.68 -38.92
N LEU A 971 -33.81 -31.96 -39.27
CA LEU A 971 -33.36 -32.45 -40.57
C LEU A 971 -34.56 -32.60 -41.50
N PRO A 972 -34.42 -32.31 -42.81
CA PRO A 972 -35.50 -32.50 -43.79
C PRO A 972 -36.08 -33.92 -43.76
N SER A 973 -37.39 -34.05 -43.99
CA SER A 973 -38.07 -35.36 -44.00
C SER A 973 -37.47 -36.30 -45.05
N GLN A 974 -37.04 -35.77 -46.20
CA GLN A 974 -36.44 -36.55 -47.28
C GLN A 974 -34.90 -36.62 -47.23
N THR A 975 -34.31 -36.63 -46.04
CA THR A 975 -32.85 -36.74 -45.86
C THR A 975 -32.34 -38.15 -46.19
N VAL A 976 -31.19 -38.26 -46.84
CA VAL A 976 -30.42 -39.49 -47.08
C VAL A 976 -28.99 -39.29 -46.60
N VAL A 977 -28.33 -40.38 -46.22
CA VAL A 977 -27.04 -40.37 -45.51
C VAL A 977 -26.00 -41.11 -46.35
N VAL A 978 -24.80 -40.55 -46.48
CA VAL A 978 -23.66 -41.20 -47.14
C VAL A 978 -22.37 -41.02 -46.34
N PRO A 979 -21.37 -41.90 -46.49
CA PRO A 979 -20.03 -41.65 -45.91
C PRO A 979 -19.50 -40.27 -46.30
N LYS A 980 -18.87 -39.57 -45.35
CA LYS A 980 -18.36 -38.22 -45.57
C LYS A 980 -17.37 -38.17 -46.75
N GLY A 981 -17.55 -37.19 -47.63
CA GLY A 981 -16.70 -36.97 -48.81
C GLY A 981 -17.10 -37.80 -50.03
N LEU A 982 -18.11 -38.66 -49.94
CA LEU A 982 -18.58 -39.44 -51.09
C LEU A 982 -19.18 -38.54 -52.17
N ASN A 983 -18.64 -38.60 -53.38
CA ASN A 983 -19.14 -37.82 -54.51
C ASN A 983 -20.29 -38.54 -55.24
N LEU A 984 -21.53 -38.13 -54.96
CA LEU A 984 -22.73 -38.69 -55.59
C LEU A 984 -22.80 -38.50 -57.11
N SER A 985 -22.10 -37.52 -57.71
CA SER A 985 -22.10 -37.30 -59.16
C SER A 985 -21.45 -38.43 -59.96
N THR A 986 -20.71 -39.33 -59.30
CA THR A 986 -20.08 -40.50 -59.91
C THR A 986 -21.05 -41.65 -60.18
N TYR A 987 -22.28 -41.58 -59.66
CA TYR A 987 -23.30 -42.62 -59.80
C TYR A 987 -24.28 -42.27 -60.93
N SER A 988 -24.43 -43.18 -61.90
CA SER A 988 -25.37 -43.00 -63.04
C SER A 988 -26.84 -43.13 -62.64
N ARG A 989 -27.13 -43.83 -61.54
CA ARG A 989 -28.47 -44.01 -60.97
C ARG A 989 -28.38 -44.03 -59.46
N LEU A 990 -29.13 -43.14 -58.81
CA LEU A 990 -29.29 -43.09 -57.36
C LEU A 990 -30.73 -43.48 -57.01
N LYS A 991 -30.89 -44.45 -56.12
CA LYS A 991 -32.19 -44.90 -55.63
C LYS A 991 -32.16 -44.97 -54.11
N ILE A 992 -33.08 -44.25 -53.46
CA ILE A 992 -33.22 -44.29 -52.00
C ILE A 992 -33.45 -45.74 -51.56
N GLY A 993 -32.72 -46.18 -50.53
CA GLY A 993 -32.77 -47.55 -50.03
C GLY A 993 -31.70 -48.49 -50.60
N GLU A 994 -30.92 -48.05 -51.58
CA GLU A 994 -29.82 -48.81 -52.17
C GLU A 994 -28.46 -48.10 -51.93
N ALA A 995 -27.36 -48.85 -52.06
CA ALA A 995 -26.03 -48.28 -52.04
C ALA A 995 -25.92 -47.16 -53.11
N PRO A 996 -25.30 -46.01 -52.78
CA PRO A 996 -24.40 -45.77 -51.64
C PRO A 996 -25.06 -45.22 -50.37
N PHE A 997 -26.39 -45.12 -50.31
CA PHE A 997 -27.07 -44.58 -49.14
C PHE A 997 -27.01 -45.55 -47.96
N ILE A 998 -26.73 -45.01 -46.78
CA ILE A 998 -26.87 -45.73 -45.51
C ILE A 998 -28.37 -45.74 -45.16
N THR A 999 -28.91 -46.92 -44.85
CA THR A 999 -30.36 -47.16 -44.76
C THR A 999 -30.85 -47.62 -43.39
N LYS A 1000 -29.94 -47.78 -42.43
CA LYS A 1000 -30.24 -48.23 -41.07
C LYS A 1000 -29.47 -47.39 -40.05
N GLY A 1001 -29.74 -47.57 -38.76
CA GLY A 1001 -29.05 -46.86 -37.69
C GLY A 1001 -29.61 -45.46 -37.45
N TYR A 1002 -28.76 -44.58 -36.90
CA TYR A 1002 -29.12 -43.25 -36.46
C TYR A 1002 -28.17 -42.19 -37.00
N ILE A 1003 -28.66 -40.97 -37.20
CA ILE A 1003 -27.87 -39.76 -37.41
C ILE A 1003 -27.74 -39.08 -36.05
N ALA A 1004 -26.54 -39.13 -35.46
CA ALA A 1004 -26.19 -38.33 -34.30
C ALA A 1004 -25.86 -36.89 -34.75
N VAL A 1005 -26.58 -35.92 -34.20
CA VAL A 1005 -26.37 -34.50 -34.45
C VAL A 1005 -25.60 -33.90 -33.27
N ASN A 1006 -24.42 -33.38 -33.55
CA ASN A 1006 -23.53 -32.77 -32.57
C ASN A 1006 -23.46 -31.24 -32.76
N PHE A 1007 -23.55 -30.48 -31.68
CA PHE A 1007 -23.53 -29.01 -31.67
C PHE A 1007 -22.21 -28.46 -31.09
N ASP A 1008 -21.50 -27.67 -31.89
CA ASP A 1008 -20.47 -26.73 -31.42
C ASP A 1008 -21.10 -25.34 -31.25
N ILE A 1009 -21.08 -24.80 -30.04
CA ILE A 1009 -21.75 -23.54 -29.67
C ILE A 1009 -20.70 -22.49 -29.35
N LYS A 1010 -20.81 -21.33 -30.00
CA LYS A 1010 -19.90 -20.19 -29.84
C LYS A 1010 -20.67 -18.88 -29.71
N GLY A 1011 -20.26 -18.03 -28.78
CA GLY A 1011 -20.80 -16.67 -28.65
C GLY A 1011 -19.84 -15.62 -29.17
N TYR A 1012 -20.44 -14.54 -29.68
CA TYR A 1012 -19.75 -13.41 -30.28
C TYR A 1012 -20.35 -12.10 -29.77
N HIS A 1013 -19.48 -11.12 -29.55
CA HIS A 1013 -19.84 -9.74 -29.21
C HIS A 1013 -19.68 -8.79 -30.39
N ASN A 1014 -20.40 -7.67 -30.34
CA ASN A 1014 -20.18 -6.51 -31.20
C ASN A 1014 -20.25 -6.80 -32.72
N ILE A 1015 -21.11 -7.74 -33.13
CA ILE A 1015 -21.33 -8.08 -34.53
C ILE A 1015 -22.17 -7.00 -35.20
N LYS A 1016 -21.52 -6.12 -35.96
CA LYS A 1016 -22.19 -5.05 -36.72
C LYS A 1016 -22.82 -5.58 -38.00
N SER A 1017 -22.21 -6.61 -38.57
CA SER A 1017 -22.70 -7.27 -39.77
C SER A 1017 -22.39 -8.77 -39.76
N LEU A 1018 -23.19 -9.57 -40.47
CA LEU A 1018 -22.94 -11.01 -40.60
C LEU A 1018 -21.63 -11.37 -41.32
N LYS A 1019 -20.98 -10.40 -41.97
CA LYS A 1019 -19.63 -10.58 -42.52
C LYS A 1019 -18.57 -10.63 -41.43
N ASP A 1020 -18.83 -10.01 -40.28
CA ASP A 1020 -17.87 -9.94 -39.19
C ASP A 1020 -17.60 -11.35 -38.63
N LEU A 1021 -18.54 -12.29 -38.76
CA LEU A 1021 -18.36 -13.70 -38.41
C LEU A 1021 -17.32 -14.45 -39.26
N GLU A 1022 -16.85 -13.87 -40.36
CA GLU A 1022 -15.77 -14.42 -41.17
C GLU A 1022 -14.38 -13.99 -40.66
N THR A 1023 -14.31 -12.93 -39.85
CA THR A 1023 -13.05 -12.29 -39.41
C THR A 1023 -12.90 -12.19 -37.89
N LEU A 1024 -14.00 -12.03 -37.16
CA LEU A 1024 -14.02 -11.96 -35.71
C LEU A 1024 -13.99 -13.36 -35.12
N GLU A 1025 -13.34 -13.46 -33.98
CA GLU A 1025 -13.28 -14.70 -33.24
C GLU A 1025 -14.38 -14.75 -32.19
N ALA A 1026 -14.84 -15.96 -31.92
CA ALA A 1026 -15.73 -16.21 -30.80
C ALA A 1026 -15.00 -15.88 -29.51
N TYR A 1027 -15.71 -15.29 -28.55
CA TYR A 1027 -15.12 -14.95 -27.27
C TYR A 1027 -15.37 -16.05 -26.23
N ASN A 1028 -16.52 -16.74 -26.30
CA ASN A 1028 -16.84 -17.88 -25.43
C ASN A 1028 -17.33 -19.11 -26.22
N THR A 1029 -17.33 -20.26 -25.56
CA THR A 1029 -17.79 -21.54 -26.12
C THR A 1029 -18.38 -22.44 -25.04
N TYR A 1030 -19.10 -23.48 -25.44
CA TYR A 1030 -19.60 -24.50 -24.50
C TYR A 1030 -18.51 -25.41 -23.95
N LYS A 1031 -17.40 -25.55 -24.68
CA LYS A 1031 -16.27 -26.39 -24.29
C LYS A 1031 -14.97 -25.83 -24.85
N THR A 1032 -14.06 -25.46 -23.95
CA THR A 1032 -12.70 -25.05 -24.31
C THR A 1032 -11.79 -26.26 -24.52
N ALA A 1033 -10.58 -26.04 -25.02
CA ALA A 1033 -9.62 -27.12 -25.24
C ALA A 1033 -9.07 -27.70 -23.92
N ASP A 1034 -8.85 -26.86 -22.90
CA ASP A 1034 -8.05 -27.20 -21.72
C ASP A 1034 -8.56 -26.67 -20.36
N LEU A 1035 -9.57 -25.79 -20.33
CA LEU A 1035 -10.05 -25.17 -19.09
C LEU A 1035 -11.46 -25.66 -18.73
N GLY A 1036 -12.50 -25.04 -19.30
CA GLY A 1036 -13.89 -25.37 -18.98
C GLY A 1036 -14.62 -26.23 -20.01
N ASN A 1037 -15.64 -26.95 -19.51
CA ASN A 1037 -16.52 -27.82 -20.29
C ASN A 1037 -17.93 -27.87 -19.67
N ALA A 1038 -18.84 -27.06 -20.21
CA ALA A 1038 -20.21 -26.96 -19.70
C ALA A 1038 -21.00 -28.26 -19.86
N TRP A 1039 -20.76 -29.04 -20.92
CA TRP A 1039 -21.40 -30.37 -21.08
C TRP A 1039 -21.07 -31.28 -19.89
N ALA A 1040 -19.81 -31.37 -19.50
CA ALA A 1040 -19.38 -32.17 -18.36
C ALA A 1040 -19.94 -31.64 -17.04
N LYS A 1041 -19.91 -30.31 -16.83
CA LYS A 1041 -20.49 -29.65 -15.65
C LYS A 1041 -21.98 -29.94 -15.48
N GLU A 1042 -22.70 -30.03 -16.59
CA GLU A 1042 -24.13 -30.36 -16.63
C GLU A 1042 -24.42 -31.87 -16.52
N GLY A 1043 -23.39 -32.70 -16.33
CA GLY A 1043 -23.53 -34.14 -16.10
C GLY A 1043 -23.70 -34.97 -17.38
N TYR A 1044 -23.24 -34.46 -18.55
CA TYR A 1044 -23.31 -35.18 -19.81
C TYR A 1044 -22.54 -36.51 -19.75
N LYS A 1045 -23.16 -37.60 -20.19
CA LYS A 1045 -22.55 -38.93 -20.21
C LYS A 1045 -21.97 -39.24 -21.58
N THR A 1046 -20.72 -39.69 -21.63
CA THR A 1046 -20.02 -40.03 -22.89
C THR A 1046 -20.23 -41.48 -23.35
N ASN A 1047 -20.96 -42.29 -22.59
CA ASN A 1047 -21.38 -43.63 -23.00
C ASN A 1047 -22.75 -43.95 -22.42
N ILE A 1048 -23.67 -44.42 -23.27
CA ILE A 1048 -25.00 -44.86 -22.89
C ILE A 1048 -25.33 -46.14 -23.64
N ALA A 1049 -25.64 -47.21 -22.90
CA ALA A 1049 -26.04 -48.51 -23.45
C ALA A 1049 -25.09 -49.08 -24.54
N GLY A 1050 -23.78 -48.85 -24.41
CA GLY A 1050 -22.77 -49.34 -25.36
C GLY A 1050 -22.52 -48.40 -26.55
N ILE A 1051 -23.26 -47.30 -26.67
CA ILE A 1051 -23.05 -46.28 -27.70
C ILE A 1051 -22.07 -45.23 -27.17
N SER A 1052 -20.95 -45.04 -27.89
CA SER A 1052 -19.99 -43.97 -27.61
C SER A 1052 -20.56 -42.62 -28.05
N LEU A 1053 -20.74 -41.73 -27.09
CA LEU A 1053 -21.25 -40.38 -27.28
C LEU A 1053 -20.12 -39.37 -27.28
N MET A 1054 -20.31 -38.29 -28.05
CA MET A 1054 -19.46 -37.12 -28.02
C MET A 1054 -20.21 -36.01 -27.31
N GLU A 1055 -19.52 -35.27 -26.44
CA GLU A 1055 -20.08 -34.04 -25.87
C GLU A 1055 -20.53 -33.12 -26.99
N GLY A 1056 -21.72 -32.55 -26.83
CA GLY A 1056 -22.42 -31.84 -27.89
C GLY A 1056 -23.35 -32.71 -28.74
N ASP A 1057 -23.39 -34.05 -28.63
CA ASP A 1057 -24.49 -34.78 -29.27
C ASP A 1057 -25.80 -34.38 -28.56
N VAL A 1058 -26.74 -33.80 -29.29
CA VAL A 1058 -27.98 -33.29 -28.70
C VAL A 1058 -29.19 -34.15 -29.07
N VAL A 1059 -29.21 -34.72 -30.28
CA VAL A 1059 -30.32 -35.53 -30.78
C VAL A 1059 -29.87 -36.59 -31.78
N PHE A 1060 -30.56 -37.73 -31.75
CA PHE A 1060 -30.43 -38.82 -32.69
C PHE A 1060 -31.67 -38.90 -33.57
N TYR A 1061 -31.48 -38.90 -34.89
CA TYR A 1061 -32.54 -39.14 -35.86
C TYR A 1061 -32.47 -40.55 -36.43
N HIS A 1062 -33.61 -41.23 -36.60
CA HIS A 1062 -33.66 -42.46 -37.38
C HIS A 1062 -33.26 -42.21 -38.84
N VAL A 1063 -32.40 -43.05 -39.41
CA VAL A 1063 -32.04 -42.97 -40.84
C VAL A 1063 -33.20 -43.39 -41.75
N ASP A 1064 -34.03 -44.33 -41.28
CA ASP A 1064 -35.05 -45.03 -42.05
C ASP A 1064 -36.50 -44.57 -41.75
N ARG A 1065 -36.71 -43.72 -40.74
CA ARG A 1065 -38.05 -43.25 -40.33
C ARG A 1065 -38.23 -41.75 -40.59
N ARG A 1066 -39.38 -41.39 -41.17
CA ARG A 1066 -39.68 -40.03 -41.65
C ARG A 1066 -41.07 -39.60 -41.22
N ALA A 1067 -41.26 -38.30 -41.01
CA ALA A 1067 -42.56 -37.69 -40.69
C ALA A 1067 -43.59 -37.89 -41.82
N SER A 1068 -43.14 -37.99 -43.08
CA SER A 1068 -44.03 -38.26 -44.22
C SER A 1068 -44.68 -39.64 -44.18
N GLY A 1069 -44.10 -40.60 -43.46
CA GLY A 1069 -44.67 -41.93 -43.24
C GLY A 1069 -45.73 -41.99 -42.14
N HIS A 1070 -45.89 -40.93 -41.35
CA HIS A 1070 -46.83 -40.87 -40.23
C HIS A 1070 -48.27 -40.50 -40.64
N TYR A 1071 -48.45 -39.92 -41.82
CA TYR A 1071 -49.74 -39.47 -42.37
C TYR A 1071 -50.20 -40.30 -43.57
N ARG A 1072 -49.72 -41.54 -43.70
CA ARG A 1072 -50.15 -42.49 -44.72
C ARG A 1072 -51.09 -43.54 -44.16
#